data_AF-A0A3Q1ASH6-F1
#
_entry.id   AF-A0A3Q1ASH6-F1
#
_cell.length_a   1.000
_cell.length_b   1.000
_cell.length_c   1.000
_cell.angle_alpha   90.00
_cell.angle_beta   90.00
_cell.angle_gamma   90.00
#
_symmetry.space_group_name_H-M   'P 1'
#
loop_
_entity.id
_entity.type
_entity.pdbx_description
1 polymer ?
#
loop_
_entity_poly.entity_id
_entity_poly.type
_entity_poly.pdbx_seq_one_letter_code
_entity_poly.pdbx_strand_id
1 'polypeptide(L)'
;QTNREVLRNLEDISPWTVWNPVRRHDSNKENDVPVLSLIQFSKAPFVTFGTVKLGTSRSAVLRIENPTVDGDAEVIIEKIPSSKGFSVDYNTFTIQVCVNLTWTPTEEGGIRELIIFNANGILKHQAVLLGRAEAPKKKKKSLWDTIKSKRGGEEGAAPSRKKSKPPLKMAANKTFQVSRKPQYKRDKPLVCLQAAYRGYEVRKQLRIEHMAAVTIQSHFRKHQQRTNYKKLRWASCVLQARYRANKKMRTEVHALRAKRNAAVVLQAAFRGMKSRRIIKQRHQAANVIQRAYRARCERKHYFTLKSSVLSIQRRYRANVAAKKQKKQYEQIRKAAIILQAVFRGQQVRKEVACHHQAATVIQSAFRKHKEQAKFQAMRLSAIIIQRRYRAHVLQRRDRENFLTMRRSVVVLQAAFRGCRVRINMTKMHRAATVIQANFKRHKQQSAFRRQRWAASVLQQRFRAQRQRDLEVKHYEEVRKSVVMLQAAYRGMKSRRNIKQMHQAASVVQRAYRAHCQRQQYLKLKLSILTIQRRHRATMAAKAQRTQYLEMCSAAIILQAVFRGQQVRKEVACRHQAATVIQSAFRKHREQNRFQAMRLSAVIIQRHYRSCVLKRQQQEEFLDIKAVVKLQRRVRAVQLGREERNNYSQMRKAAVTLQKCCRGWIARRQVKFTAQAEKRLCFTSAVFHHLSAIKIQRALRAHWALESAKRQIHSVITIQRWVRARQQRTRYLEDRKKVVIAQRVVKSWLARRNKAASIIQQAVRKFLLLRRQKKVQRAIVKAQALWRGHRSRRLNDNPKIVKLRHRLRQVSASIREEDKLCNKTSSALDYLLRYKHFSYILEALKNLETATRLSPECCERLVESGATNIIFTLIRCCNRSVPCMDVITFSIQILLNLSKYHKTIEAVFSVEDSVETLLDLLQRYREKAGDKVAEKGGSIFTKACFLVALLLQDKHRAQEVMKLPKVLDRIRSIYRLTARKHKMDAERTIIKQKINASINGSFFVSATPRKSRPAFAPDWVLRKDKLKDIVDPLRAIQMVADTLSIPYLKL
;
A
#
# COMPACT_ATOMS: atom_id res chain seq x y z
N GLN A 1 18.68 -33.63 -49.18
CA GLN A 1 18.00 -34.91 -49.48
C GLN A 1 17.40 -35.37 -48.16
N THR A 2 16.09 -35.46 -47.91
CA THR A 2 14.89 -35.67 -48.74
C THR A 2 13.67 -35.27 -47.88
N ASN A 3 12.58 -34.84 -48.56
CA ASN A 3 11.16 -34.94 -48.19
C ASN A 3 10.64 -34.08 -47.01
N ARG A 4 9.85 -33.00 -47.19
CA ARG A 4 8.57 -32.87 -47.94
C ARG A 4 7.61 -34.00 -47.54
N GLU A 5 6.62 -33.75 -46.70
CA GLU A 5 5.32 -33.12 -47.02
C GLU A 5 4.26 -34.20 -46.81
N VAL A 6 3.03 -33.78 -46.50
CA VAL A 6 1.81 -34.58 -46.69
C VAL A 6 1.64 -35.75 -45.70
N LEU A 7 0.55 -35.90 -44.95
CA LEU A 7 -0.67 -35.16 -44.63
C LEU A 7 -1.52 -36.23 -43.95
N ARG A 8 -2.46 -35.80 -43.09
CA ARG A 8 -3.79 -36.42 -42.96
C ARG A 8 -3.82 -37.78 -42.25
N ASN A 9 -4.82 -38.13 -41.45
CA ASN A 9 -6.20 -37.67 -41.31
C ASN A 9 -6.71 -38.39 -40.05
N LEU A 10 -7.35 -37.76 -39.07
CA LEU A 10 -8.78 -37.51 -38.93
C LEU A 10 -8.89 -36.83 -37.55
N GLU A 11 -9.55 -35.69 -37.40
CA GLU A 11 -11.00 -35.63 -37.24
C GLU A 11 -11.55 -34.34 -37.84
N ASP A 12 -12.33 -34.49 -38.92
CA ASP A 12 -13.43 -33.61 -39.28
C ASP A 12 -14.55 -34.55 -39.75
N ILE A 13 -15.44 -34.92 -38.83
CA ILE A 13 -16.79 -35.38 -39.15
C ILE A 13 -17.70 -34.66 -38.17
N SER A 14 -18.48 -33.74 -38.74
CA SER A 14 -19.71 -33.21 -38.16
C SER A 14 -20.86 -34.11 -38.64
N PRO A 15 -21.52 -34.83 -37.73
CA PRO A 15 -22.85 -35.34 -38.03
C PRO A 15 -23.75 -35.38 -36.77
N TRP A 16 -24.28 -34.27 -36.23
CA TRP A 16 -25.41 -34.38 -35.28
C TRP A 16 -26.37 -33.20 -35.37
N THR A 17 -27.46 -33.44 -36.11
CA THR A 17 -28.82 -33.47 -35.58
C THR A 17 -28.92 -33.11 -34.09
N VAL A 18 -29.51 -31.95 -33.78
CA VAL A 18 -30.20 -31.73 -32.50
C VAL A 18 -31.56 -31.12 -32.81
N TRP A 19 -32.52 -31.99 -33.05
CA TRP A 19 -33.86 -31.80 -32.51
C TRP A 19 -33.84 -32.29 -31.06
N ASN A 20 -34.23 -31.39 -30.14
CA ASN A 20 -34.95 -31.55 -28.87
C ASN A 20 -34.83 -32.85 -28.04
N PRO A 21 -34.76 -32.78 -26.68
CA PRO A 21 -35.68 -31.95 -25.87
C PRO A 21 -35.06 -31.09 -24.75
N VAL A 22 -35.63 -29.89 -24.63
CA VAL A 22 -35.98 -29.22 -23.36
C VAL A 22 -34.81 -28.73 -22.48
N ARG A 23 -34.32 -27.52 -22.80
CA ARG A 23 -34.50 -26.45 -21.81
C ARG A 23 -35.97 -26.06 -21.86
N ARG A 24 -36.68 -26.24 -20.75
CA ARG A 24 -37.79 -25.34 -20.48
C ARG A 24 -37.19 -23.94 -20.45
N HIS A 25 -37.70 -23.15 -21.39
CA HIS A 25 -37.89 -21.72 -21.27
C HIS A 25 -38.15 -21.29 -19.83
N ASP A 26 -37.63 -20.11 -19.49
CA ASP A 26 -38.37 -19.03 -18.82
C ASP A 26 -37.44 -17.80 -18.88
N SER A 27 -37.59 -16.78 -19.73
CA SER A 27 -38.75 -15.93 -20.02
C SER A 27 -39.58 -15.60 -18.79
N ASN A 28 -38.98 -14.95 -17.79
CA ASN A 28 -39.70 -14.08 -16.83
C ASN A 28 -38.72 -13.24 -15.97
N LYS A 29 -38.12 -12.17 -16.54
CA LYS A 29 -37.30 -11.21 -15.77
C LYS A 29 -38.04 -9.93 -15.36
N GLU A 30 -39.36 -9.99 -15.28
CA GLU A 30 -40.17 -9.04 -14.51
C GLU A 30 -40.59 -9.61 -13.13
N ASN A 31 -40.23 -10.86 -12.81
CA ASN A 31 -40.68 -11.56 -11.59
C ASN A 31 -39.55 -12.13 -10.70
N ASP A 32 -38.29 -11.70 -10.86
CA ASP A 32 -37.23 -12.07 -9.90
C ASP A 32 -37.42 -11.27 -8.61
N VAL A 33 -38.06 -11.90 -7.61
CA VAL A 33 -38.26 -11.34 -6.27
C VAL A 33 -36.88 -11.03 -5.67
N PRO A 34 -36.57 -9.77 -5.30
CA PRO A 34 -35.29 -9.41 -4.71
C PRO A 34 -35.03 -10.24 -3.44
N VAL A 35 -33.82 -10.80 -3.32
CA VAL A 35 -33.44 -11.68 -2.20
C VAL A 35 -32.42 -10.99 -1.29
N LEU A 36 -32.73 -10.92 0.01
CA LEU A 36 -31.80 -10.50 1.06
C LEU A 36 -31.21 -11.74 1.74
N SER A 37 -29.92 -11.97 1.52
CA SER A 37 -29.20 -13.07 2.17
C SER A 37 -28.59 -12.64 3.52
N LEU A 38 -28.91 -13.34 4.60
CA LEU A 38 -28.45 -13.08 5.97
C LEU A 38 -27.00 -13.57 6.22
N ILE A 39 -26.08 -13.24 5.31
CA ILE A 39 -24.64 -13.49 5.47
C ILE A 39 -23.94 -12.17 5.80
N GLN A 40 -22.91 -12.23 6.64
CA GLN A 40 -22.04 -11.08 6.92
C GLN A 40 -21.47 -10.49 5.62
N PHE A 41 -21.66 -9.18 5.41
CA PHE A 41 -21.25 -8.43 4.21
C PHE A 41 -22.01 -8.75 2.91
N SER A 42 -23.22 -9.32 2.99
CA SER A 42 -24.08 -9.49 1.82
C SER A 42 -24.44 -8.13 1.20
N LYS A 43 -24.62 -8.12 -0.14
CA LYS A 43 -24.98 -6.90 -0.86
C LYS A 43 -26.46 -6.60 -0.62
N ALA A 44 -26.78 -5.37 -0.22
CA ALA A 44 -28.16 -4.91 -0.07
C ALA A 44 -28.93 -5.05 -1.40
N PRO A 45 -30.05 -5.78 -1.45
CA PRO A 45 -30.89 -5.88 -2.63
C PRO A 45 -31.63 -4.56 -2.88
N PHE A 46 -31.99 -4.33 -4.15
CA PHE A 46 -32.79 -3.18 -4.56
C PHE A 46 -34.24 -3.64 -4.74
N VAL A 47 -35.16 -3.04 -4.00
CA VAL A 47 -36.61 -3.22 -4.17
C VAL A 47 -37.14 -2.00 -4.91
N THR A 48 -37.65 -2.22 -6.13
CA THR A 48 -38.09 -1.14 -7.01
C THR A 48 -39.60 -1.12 -7.17
N PHE A 49 -40.23 -0.01 -6.83
CA PHE A 49 -41.66 0.25 -7.01
C PHE A 49 -41.99 0.88 -8.37
N GLY A 50 -40.97 1.17 -9.19
CA GLY A 50 -41.14 1.84 -10.48
C GLY A 50 -41.80 3.22 -10.33
N THR A 51 -42.63 3.60 -11.32
CA THR A 51 -43.38 4.86 -11.30
C THR A 51 -44.76 4.64 -10.67
N VAL A 52 -45.09 5.40 -9.63
CA VAL A 52 -46.37 5.35 -8.90
C VAL A 52 -47.03 6.74 -8.93
N LYS A 53 -48.35 6.81 -9.06
CA LYS A 53 -49.08 8.08 -9.08
C LYS A 53 -49.31 8.57 -7.64
N LEU A 54 -49.23 9.88 -7.41
CA LEU A 54 -49.58 10.47 -6.11
C LEU A 54 -50.99 10.05 -5.68
N GLY A 55 -51.12 9.53 -4.46
CA GLY A 55 -52.38 9.01 -3.89
C GLY A 55 -52.72 7.55 -4.23
N THR A 56 -51.84 6.81 -4.90
CA THR A 56 -52.01 5.36 -5.16
C THR A 56 -50.90 4.55 -4.51
N SER A 57 -51.18 3.33 -4.07
CA SER A 57 -50.20 2.45 -3.41
C SER A 57 -49.68 1.36 -4.36
N ARG A 58 -48.43 0.96 -4.20
CA ARG A 58 -47.86 -0.21 -4.90
C ARG A 58 -47.07 -1.08 -3.94
N SER A 59 -47.31 -2.38 -4.01
CA SER A 59 -46.61 -3.38 -3.18
C SER A 59 -45.56 -4.14 -3.99
N ALA A 60 -44.44 -4.48 -3.34
CA ALA A 60 -43.35 -5.27 -3.90
C ALA A 60 -42.84 -6.26 -2.84
N VAL A 61 -42.52 -7.47 -3.28
CA VAL A 61 -42.14 -8.57 -2.40
C VAL A 61 -40.61 -8.61 -2.22
N LEU A 62 -40.12 -8.83 -1.00
CA LEU A 62 -38.71 -9.07 -0.67
C LEU A 62 -38.58 -10.45 0.00
N ARG A 63 -37.76 -11.34 -0.57
CA ARG A 63 -37.50 -12.66 0.02
C ARG A 63 -36.27 -12.61 0.92
N ILE A 64 -36.35 -13.21 2.10
CA ILE A 64 -35.23 -13.24 3.06
C ILE A 64 -34.72 -14.67 3.20
N GLU A 65 -33.42 -14.87 3.01
CA GLU A 65 -32.78 -16.19 3.00
C GLU A 65 -31.64 -16.25 4.02
N ASN A 66 -31.63 -17.29 4.86
CA ASN A 66 -30.51 -17.60 5.75
C ASN A 66 -29.77 -18.86 5.27
N PRO A 67 -28.58 -18.74 4.65
CA PRO A 67 -27.84 -19.88 4.12
C PRO A 67 -26.88 -20.53 5.13
N THR A 68 -26.86 -20.12 6.41
CA THR A 68 -26.11 -20.84 7.46
C THR A 68 -26.93 -22.02 7.98
N VAL A 69 -26.32 -23.22 8.02
CA VAL A 69 -26.98 -24.52 8.26
C VAL A 69 -27.47 -24.72 9.70
N ASP A 70 -27.05 -23.88 10.66
CA ASP A 70 -27.35 -24.05 12.08
C ASP A 70 -28.13 -22.84 12.65
N GLY A 71 -29.46 -22.98 12.76
CA GLY A 71 -30.32 -22.17 13.64
C GLY A 71 -31.45 -21.38 12.96
N ASP A 72 -32.68 -21.55 13.47
CA ASP A 72 -33.81 -20.67 13.16
C ASP A 72 -33.48 -19.24 13.62
N ALA A 73 -33.49 -18.27 12.70
CA ALA A 73 -33.18 -16.88 13.00
C ALA A 73 -34.47 -16.06 13.09
N GLU A 74 -34.63 -15.35 14.20
CA GLU A 74 -35.69 -14.37 14.38
C GLU A 74 -35.22 -13.04 13.76
N VAL A 75 -36.02 -12.51 12.82
CA VAL A 75 -35.72 -11.27 12.10
C VAL A 75 -36.72 -10.20 12.50
N ILE A 76 -36.21 -9.08 13.02
CA ILE A 76 -36.99 -7.90 13.44
C ILE A 76 -36.68 -6.73 12.51
N ILE A 77 -37.71 -6.03 12.01
CA ILE A 77 -37.55 -4.80 11.23
C ILE A 77 -37.38 -3.62 12.21
N GLU A 78 -36.16 -3.07 12.29
CA GLU A 78 -35.81 -2.04 13.28
C GLU A 78 -36.30 -0.64 12.91
N LYS A 79 -36.37 -0.32 11.60
CA LYS A 79 -36.75 1.01 11.12
C LYS A 79 -37.43 0.98 9.76
N ILE A 80 -38.67 1.50 9.70
CA ILE A 80 -39.46 1.69 8.48
C ILE A 80 -39.64 3.19 8.22
N PRO A 81 -39.35 3.71 7.01
CA PRO A 81 -39.59 5.11 6.65
C PRO A 81 -41.08 5.46 6.45
N SER A 82 -41.92 5.27 7.47
CA SER A 82 -43.38 5.47 7.37
C SER A 82 -43.77 6.92 7.06
N SER A 83 -43.00 7.91 7.51
CA SER A 83 -43.18 9.33 7.17
C SER A 83 -43.00 9.64 5.68
N LYS A 84 -42.40 8.72 4.92
CA LYS A 84 -42.23 8.77 3.47
C LYS A 84 -43.16 7.81 2.71
N GLY A 85 -44.15 7.25 3.41
CA GLY A 85 -45.23 6.45 2.83
C GLY A 85 -44.92 4.97 2.64
N PHE A 86 -43.88 4.42 3.29
CA PHE A 86 -43.57 2.99 3.26
C PHE A 86 -44.21 2.24 4.43
N SER A 87 -44.75 1.05 4.17
CA SER A 87 -45.37 0.16 5.15
C SER A 87 -45.02 -1.30 4.83
N VAL A 88 -45.14 -2.19 5.83
CA VAL A 88 -44.82 -3.63 5.72
C VAL A 88 -45.91 -4.43 6.42
N ASP A 89 -46.12 -5.68 5.99
CA ASP A 89 -47.22 -6.51 6.50
C ASP A 89 -46.96 -7.05 7.93
N TYR A 90 -45.70 -7.36 8.28
CA TYR A 90 -45.32 -7.89 9.62
C TYR A 90 -43.94 -7.36 10.05
N ASN A 91 -43.75 -7.06 11.35
CA ASN A 91 -42.52 -6.47 11.88
C ASN A 91 -41.51 -7.48 12.46
N THR A 92 -41.95 -8.70 12.79
CA THR A 92 -41.12 -9.79 13.34
C THR A 92 -41.54 -11.13 12.72
N PHE A 93 -40.58 -11.96 12.28
CA PHE A 93 -40.84 -13.27 11.65
C PHE A 93 -39.62 -14.21 11.70
N THR A 94 -39.82 -15.52 11.51
CA THR A 94 -38.79 -16.57 11.42
C THR A 94 -38.53 -16.99 9.95
N ILE A 95 -37.37 -17.61 9.66
CA ILE A 95 -36.79 -17.75 8.28
C ILE A 95 -37.72 -18.44 7.25
N GLN A 96 -37.59 -18.03 5.98
CA GLN A 96 -38.31 -18.47 4.75
C GLN A 96 -39.63 -17.76 4.41
N VAL A 97 -39.87 -16.57 4.96
CA VAL A 97 -41.05 -15.75 4.63
C VAL A 97 -40.70 -14.64 3.64
N CYS A 98 -41.61 -14.38 2.70
CA CYS A 98 -41.56 -13.23 1.80
C CYS A 98 -42.24 -12.02 2.48
N VAL A 99 -41.53 -10.90 2.60
CA VAL A 99 -42.07 -9.67 3.19
C VAL A 99 -42.62 -8.78 2.08
N ASN A 100 -43.90 -8.44 2.14
CA ASN A 100 -44.48 -7.44 1.25
C ASN A 100 -44.19 -6.04 1.79
N LEU A 101 -43.61 -5.21 0.94
CA LEU A 101 -43.35 -3.80 1.20
C LEU A 101 -44.32 -2.99 0.35
N THR A 102 -45.06 -2.06 0.95
CA THR A 102 -46.03 -1.21 0.25
C THR A 102 -45.60 0.25 0.32
N TRP A 103 -45.60 0.94 -0.83
CA TRP A 103 -45.26 2.35 -0.93
C TRP A 103 -46.44 3.19 -1.44
N THR A 104 -46.79 4.23 -0.68
CA THR A 104 -47.83 5.22 -0.98
C THR A 104 -47.19 6.61 -0.98
N PRO A 105 -46.79 7.16 -2.13
CA PRO A 105 -46.08 8.43 -2.22
C PRO A 105 -46.95 9.62 -1.79
N THR A 106 -46.43 10.42 -0.86
CA THR A 106 -47.03 11.67 -0.36
C THR A 106 -46.50 12.92 -1.07
N GLU A 107 -45.29 12.85 -1.65
CA GLU A 107 -44.59 13.97 -2.31
C GLU A 107 -44.17 13.60 -3.74
N GLU A 108 -44.18 14.56 -4.67
CA GLU A 108 -43.74 14.34 -6.07
C GLU A 108 -42.22 14.24 -6.17
N GLY A 109 -41.70 13.26 -6.93
CA GLY A 109 -40.26 13.11 -7.16
C GLY A 109 -39.73 11.69 -7.03
N GLY A 110 -38.40 11.54 -7.19
CA GLY A 110 -37.71 10.26 -6.97
C GLY A 110 -37.35 10.08 -5.51
N ILE A 111 -37.62 8.90 -4.95
CA ILE A 111 -37.29 8.56 -3.56
C ILE A 111 -36.31 7.39 -3.49
N ARG A 112 -35.36 7.50 -2.56
CA ARG A 112 -34.41 6.44 -2.23
C ARG A 112 -34.25 6.37 -0.72
N GLU A 113 -34.70 5.26 -0.13
CA GLU A 113 -34.64 5.05 1.31
C GLU A 113 -34.08 3.67 1.65
N LEU A 114 -33.80 3.45 2.93
CA LEU A 114 -33.28 2.18 3.46
C LEU A 114 -34.24 1.61 4.51
N ILE A 115 -34.45 0.30 4.43
CA ILE A 115 -35.09 -0.48 5.50
C ILE A 115 -34.03 -1.36 6.17
N ILE A 116 -34.07 -1.44 7.50
CA ILE A 116 -33.05 -2.13 8.32
C ILE A 116 -33.68 -3.34 8.99
N PHE A 117 -33.06 -4.50 8.83
CA PHE A 117 -33.43 -5.77 9.45
C PHE A 117 -32.38 -6.15 10.48
N ASN A 118 -32.80 -6.60 11.66
CA ASN A 118 -31.95 -7.13 12.71
C ASN A 118 -32.22 -8.63 12.85
N ALA A 119 -31.23 -9.47 12.52
CA ALA A 119 -31.32 -10.92 12.69
C ALA A 119 -30.65 -11.33 14.01
N ASN A 120 -31.39 -12.04 14.87
CA ASN A 120 -30.94 -12.56 16.18
C ASN A 120 -30.33 -11.50 17.12
N GLY A 121 -30.72 -10.23 16.98
CA GLY A 121 -30.24 -9.13 17.84
C GLY A 121 -28.79 -8.67 17.62
N ILE A 122 -28.05 -9.29 16.69
CA ILE A 122 -26.59 -9.13 16.57
C ILE A 122 -26.17 -8.52 15.22
N LEU A 123 -26.88 -8.85 14.13
CA LEU A 123 -26.47 -8.49 12.76
C LEU A 123 -27.52 -7.61 12.06
N LYS A 124 -27.11 -6.39 11.70
CA LYS A 124 -27.93 -5.44 10.93
C LYS A 124 -27.74 -5.64 9.43
N HIS A 125 -28.83 -5.93 8.74
CA HIS A 125 -28.92 -6.06 7.28
C HIS A 125 -29.77 -4.92 6.69
N GLN A 126 -29.57 -4.59 5.40
CA GLN A 126 -30.22 -3.45 4.75
C GLN A 126 -30.77 -3.84 3.38
N ALA A 127 -31.91 -3.26 3.01
CA ALA A 127 -32.42 -3.25 1.63
C ALA A 127 -32.71 -1.81 1.18
N VAL A 128 -32.48 -1.56 -0.11
CA VAL A 128 -32.66 -0.22 -0.71
C VAL A 128 -34.02 -0.14 -1.39
N LEU A 129 -34.85 0.82 -0.97
CA LEU A 129 -36.16 1.08 -1.54
C LEU A 129 -36.06 2.20 -2.58
N LEU A 130 -36.57 1.96 -3.79
CA LEU A 130 -36.51 2.90 -4.90
C LEU A 130 -37.89 3.09 -5.56
N GLY A 131 -38.29 4.34 -5.78
CA GLY A 131 -39.54 4.66 -6.47
C GLY A 131 -39.53 6.07 -7.05
N ARG A 132 -40.43 6.33 -8.01
CA ARG A 132 -40.69 7.67 -8.54
C ARG A 132 -42.18 7.99 -8.47
N ALA A 133 -42.53 9.06 -7.79
CA ALA A 133 -43.89 9.58 -7.71
C ALA A 133 -44.12 10.60 -8.82
N GLU A 134 -45.15 10.38 -9.64
CA GLU A 134 -45.57 11.33 -10.68
C GLU A 134 -46.95 11.92 -10.33
N ALA A 135 -47.07 13.25 -10.40
CA ALA A 135 -48.37 13.90 -10.27
C ALA A 135 -49.23 13.62 -11.53
N PRO A 136 -50.54 13.38 -11.38
CA PRO A 136 -51.42 13.23 -12.53
C PRO A 136 -51.39 14.52 -13.37
N LYS A 137 -50.94 14.42 -14.63
CA LYS A 137 -50.94 15.54 -15.58
C LYS A 137 -52.36 16.09 -15.72
N LYS A 138 -52.57 17.36 -15.33
CA LYS A 138 -53.83 18.08 -15.61
C LYS A 138 -54.07 18.07 -17.12
N LYS A 139 -55.12 17.37 -17.58
CA LYS A 139 -55.62 17.51 -18.95
C LYS A 139 -55.93 18.99 -19.18
N LYS A 140 -55.35 19.60 -20.21
CA LYS A 140 -55.84 20.88 -20.72
C LYS A 140 -57.30 20.65 -21.14
N LYS A 141 -58.23 21.30 -20.44
CA LYS A 141 -59.62 21.39 -20.89
C LYS A 141 -59.64 21.97 -22.30
N SER A 142 -60.39 21.32 -23.18
CA SER A 142 -60.72 21.85 -24.50
C SER A 142 -61.49 23.16 -24.30
N LEU A 143 -61.24 24.15 -25.17
CA LEU A 143 -61.94 25.44 -25.16
C LEU A 143 -63.47 25.28 -25.36
N TRP A 144 -63.92 24.10 -25.80
CA TRP A 144 -65.33 23.74 -25.95
C TRP A 144 -66.06 23.37 -24.65
N ASP A 145 -65.34 23.06 -23.57
CA ASP A 145 -65.95 22.67 -22.29
C ASP A 145 -66.31 23.89 -21.41
N THR A 146 -65.78 25.08 -21.72
CA THR A 146 -66.09 26.33 -21.00
C THR A 146 -67.36 27.01 -21.52
N ILE A 147 -67.85 26.64 -22.71
CA ILE A 147 -69.03 27.27 -23.34
C ILE A 147 -70.34 26.57 -22.94
N LYS A 148 -70.30 25.31 -22.50
CA LYS A 148 -71.50 24.60 -22.00
C LYS A 148 -71.80 24.77 -20.51
N SER A 149 -70.87 25.27 -19.67
CA SER A 149 -71.07 25.34 -18.21
C SER A 149 -71.68 26.66 -17.70
N LYS A 150 -72.36 27.44 -18.54
CA LYS A 150 -73.22 28.57 -18.13
C LYS A 150 -74.65 28.39 -18.65
N ARG A 151 -75.22 27.19 -18.52
CA ARG A 151 -76.68 26.96 -18.54
C ARG A 151 -77.01 25.76 -17.66
N GLY A 152 -77.78 26.02 -16.60
CA GLY A 152 -78.36 25.04 -15.67
C GLY A 152 -77.35 24.50 -14.65
N GLY A 153 -77.56 24.56 -13.35
CA GLY A 153 -78.69 25.01 -12.55
C GLY A 153 -78.42 24.52 -11.13
N GLU A 154 -78.48 25.41 -10.15
CA GLU A 154 -78.81 25.05 -8.77
C GLU A 154 -80.04 25.90 -8.43
N GLU A 155 -81.20 25.26 -8.58
CA GLU A 155 -82.43 25.56 -7.86
C GLU A 155 -82.22 25.09 -6.41
N GLY A 156 -82.71 25.72 -5.35
CA GLY A 156 -83.52 26.92 -5.26
C GLY A 156 -83.77 27.25 -3.79
N ALA A 157 -84.05 28.52 -3.54
CA ALA A 157 -84.97 28.98 -2.51
C ALA A 157 -85.70 30.19 -3.10
N ALA A 158 -86.99 30.01 -3.36
CA ALA A 158 -87.90 30.92 -4.05
C ALA A 158 -88.54 31.94 -3.06
N PRO A 159 -89.56 32.73 -3.45
CA PRO A 159 -89.58 33.76 -4.49
C PRO A 159 -90.13 35.11 -3.95
N SER A 160 -89.76 36.24 -4.55
CA SER A 160 -90.50 37.50 -4.35
C SER A 160 -90.55 38.31 -5.65
N ARG A 161 -91.80 38.45 -6.13
CA ARG A 161 -92.20 39.06 -7.41
C ARG A 161 -91.77 40.53 -7.53
N LYS A 162 -91.30 40.90 -8.72
CA LYS A 162 -91.42 42.27 -9.23
C LYS A 162 -92.91 42.67 -9.26
N LYS A 163 -93.28 43.71 -8.49
CA LYS A 163 -94.44 44.56 -8.78
C LYS A 163 -93.94 45.85 -9.43
N SER A 164 -94.45 46.08 -10.63
CA SER A 164 -94.53 47.36 -11.30
C SER A 164 -95.60 48.27 -10.68
N LYS A 165 -95.40 49.59 -10.81
CA LYS A 165 -96.32 50.75 -10.66
C LYS A 165 -95.98 51.67 -9.47
N PRO A 166 -96.26 53.00 -9.53
CA PRO A 166 -97.23 53.67 -10.43
C PRO A 166 -96.76 54.95 -11.17
N PRO A 167 -97.55 55.41 -12.14
CA PRO A 167 -97.44 56.73 -12.78
C PRO A 167 -98.20 57.81 -11.98
N LEU A 168 -97.77 59.08 -12.10
CA LEU A 168 -98.48 60.23 -11.55
C LEU A 168 -99.29 60.96 -12.65
N LYS A 169 -100.60 60.66 -12.61
CA LYS A 169 -101.79 61.49 -12.84
C LYS A 169 -101.75 62.66 -13.86
N MET A 170 -102.55 62.53 -14.92
CA MET A 170 -103.36 63.63 -15.45
C MET A 170 -104.72 63.66 -14.72
N ALA A 171 -105.25 64.86 -14.47
CA ALA A 171 -106.58 65.07 -13.90
C ALA A 171 -107.53 65.74 -14.91
N ALA A 172 -108.63 65.01 -15.16
CA ALA A 172 -110.01 65.40 -15.45
C ALA A 172 -110.35 66.61 -16.36
N ASN A 173 -110.98 66.29 -17.50
CA ASN A 173 -111.99 67.12 -18.14
C ASN A 173 -113.22 67.26 -17.21
N LYS A 174 -113.76 68.48 -17.08
CA LYS A 174 -115.13 68.73 -16.59
C LYS A 174 -115.95 69.43 -17.67
N THR A 175 -117.12 68.85 -17.87
CA THR A 175 -118.17 69.12 -18.85
C THR A 175 -118.95 70.41 -18.53
N PHE A 176 -119.29 71.14 -19.60
CA PHE A 176 -120.55 71.87 -19.86
C PHE A 176 -121.44 72.31 -18.67
N GLN A 177 -121.70 73.63 -18.59
CA GLN A 177 -122.96 74.19 -18.08
C GLN A 177 -123.40 75.35 -18.99
N VAL A 178 -124.59 75.23 -19.56
CA VAL A 178 -125.33 76.30 -20.25
C VAL A 178 -126.62 76.52 -19.47
N SER A 179 -126.86 77.76 -19.05
CA SER A 179 -128.13 78.24 -18.51
C SER A 179 -128.84 79.06 -19.60
N ARG A 180 -130.08 78.70 -19.91
CA ARG A 180 -131.02 79.49 -20.71
C ARG A 180 -132.09 80.06 -19.78
N LYS A 181 -132.32 81.37 -19.84
CA LYS A 181 -133.59 82.00 -19.44
C LYS A 181 -134.11 82.82 -20.63
N PRO A 182 -135.35 82.59 -21.10
CA PRO A 182 -136.00 83.49 -22.05
C PRO A 182 -137.17 84.21 -21.37
N GLN A 183 -137.31 85.52 -21.59
CA GLN A 183 -138.59 86.17 -21.34
C GLN A 183 -138.72 87.44 -22.20
N TYR A 184 -139.48 87.31 -23.29
CA TYR A 184 -140.22 88.41 -23.89
C TYR A 184 -141.69 88.03 -23.85
N LYS A 185 -142.52 88.87 -23.23
CA LYS A 185 -143.98 88.83 -23.36
C LYS A 185 -144.42 90.00 -24.23
N ARG A 186 -145.16 89.67 -25.29
CA ARG A 186 -145.99 90.55 -26.11
C ARG A 186 -147.37 90.65 -25.46
N ASP A 187 -148.00 91.81 -25.63
CA ASP A 187 -149.45 92.08 -25.68
C ASP A 187 -149.51 93.50 -26.31
N LYS A 188 -150.34 93.93 -27.26
CA LYS A 188 -151.59 93.48 -27.89
C LYS A 188 -151.70 94.13 -29.30
N PRO A 189 -152.67 93.73 -30.15
CA PRO A 189 -152.55 93.75 -31.61
C PRO A 189 -153.58 94.66 -32.32
N LEU A 190 -153.12 95.69 -33.04
CA LEU A 190 -153.85 96.24 -34.22
C LEU A 190 -152.96 97.15 -35.11
N VAL A 191 -151.65 96.88 -35.17
CA VAL A 191 -150.72 97.47 -36.17
C VAL A 191 -149.91 96.34 -36.86
N CYS A 192 -150.46 95.12 -36.81
CA CYS A 192 -149.76 93.85 -36.97
C CYS A 192 -149.30 93.49 -38.39
N LEU A 193 -149.73 94.22 -39.43
CA LEU A 193 -149.27 93.96 -40.80
C LEU A 193 -148.08 94.85 -41.23
N GLN A 194 -147.99 96.10 -40.74
CA GLN A 194 -146.87 96.99 -41.07
C GLN A 194 -145.63 96.75 -40.19
N ALA A 195 -145.81 96.42 -38.91
CA ALA A 195 -144.70 96.11 -38.00
C ALA A 195 -144.06 94.73 -38.25
N ALA A 196 -144.83 93.75 -38.74
CA ALA A 196 -144.33 92.42 -39.06
C ALA A 196 -143.36 92.45 -40.25
N TYR A 197 -143.63 93.26 -41.28
CA TYR A 197 -142.75 93.44 -42.41
C TYR A 197 -141.47 94.21 -42.03
N ARG A 198 -141.58 95.31 -41.28
CA ARG A 198 -140.40 96.04 -40.76
C ARG A 198 -139.52 95.15 -39.86
N GLY A 199 -140.12 94.32 -39.01
CA GLY A 199 -139.40 93.36 -38.19
C GLY A 199 -138.80 92.18 -38.97
N TYR A 200 -139.41 91.77 -40.08
CA TYR A 200 -138.84 90.77 -40.99
C TYR A 200 -137.59 91.30 -41.68
N GLU A 201 -137.63 92.52 -42.22
CA GLU A 201 -136.44 93.08 -42.90
C GLU A 201 -135.28 93.34 -41.93
N VAL A 202 -135.55 93.82 -40.71
CA VAL A 202 -134.48 93.94 -39.69
C VAL A 202 -133.88 92.57 -39.34
N ARG A 203 -134.69 91.52 -39.16
CA ARG A 203 -134.17 90.16 -38.86
C ARG A 203 -133.43 89.52 -40.04
N LYS A 204 -133.85 89.81 -41.27
CA LYS A 204 -133.16 89.38 -42.49
C LYS A 204 -131.79 90.04 -42.58
N GLN A 205 -131.72 91.35 -42.32
CA GLN A 205 -130.45 92.08 -42.27
C GLN A 205 -129.51 91.56 -41.17
N LEU A 206 -130.03 91.33 -39.96
CA LEU A 206 -129.25 90.82 -38.83
C LEU A 206 -128.75 89.38 -39.06
N ARG A 207 -129.51 88.54 -39.79
CA ARG A 207 -129.03 87.21 -40.24
C ARG A 207 -127.90 87.32 -41.26
N ILE A 208 -127.98 88.25 -42.20
CA ILE A 208 -126.90 88.48 -43.18
C ILE A 208 -125.63 88.93 -42.45
N GLU A 209 -125.75 89.85 -41.49
CA GLU A 209 -124.62 90.29 -40.65
C GLU A 209 -124.05 89.15 -39.80
N HIS A 210 -124.90 88.31 -39.20
CA HIS A 210 -124.43 87.16 -38.42
C HIS A 210 -123.76 86.08 -39.29
N MET A 211 -124.29 85.82 -40.49
CA MET A 211 -123.65 84.92 -41.46
C MET A 211 -122.31 85.46 -41.95
N ALA A 212 -122.20 86.78 -42.17
CA ALA A 212 -120.93 87.42 -42.48
C ALA A 212 -119.94 87.27 -41.31
N ALA A 213 -120.38 87.50 -40.07
CA ALA A 213 -119.55 87.32 -38.87
C ALA A 213 -119.07 85.87 -38.68
N VAL A 214 -119.94 84.87 -38.87
CA VAL A 214 -119.56 83.44 -38.81
C VAL A 214 -118.56 83.08 -39.90
N THR A 215 -118.75 83.61 -41.12
CA THR A 215 -117.83 83.40 -42.24
C THR A 215 -116.45 83.99 -41.93
N ILE A 216 -116.39 85.23 -41.44
CA ILE A 216 -115.15 85.90 -41.01
C ILE A 216 -114.49 85.13 -39.87
N GLN A 217 -115.24 84.73 -38.84
CA GLN A 217 -114.73 83.95 -37.72
C GLN A 217 -114.18 82.58 -38.17
N SER A 218 -114.83 81.92 -39.13
CA SER A 218 -114.36 80.64 -39.68
C SER A 218 -113.03 80.82 -40.45
N HIS A 219 -112.92 81.88 -41.25
CA HIS A 219 -111.69 82.23 -41.97
C HIS A 219 -110.56 82.59 -41.02
N PHE A 220 -110.85 83.33 -39.94
CA PHE A 220 -109.87 83.67 -38.91
C PHE A 220 -109.40 82.42 -38.15
N ARG A 221 -110.31 81.52 -37.72
CA ARG A 221 -109.94 80.24 -37.07
C ARG A 221 -109.08 79.38 -37.98
N LYS A 222 -109.41 79.30 -39.28
CA LYS A 222 -108.60 78.59 -40.29
C LYS A 222 -107.21 79.23 -40.45
N HIS A 223 -107.13 80.56 -40.49
CA HIS A 223 -105.87 81.28 -40.54
C HIS A 223 -105.01 81.00 -39.30
N GLN A 224 -105.58 81.11 -38.09
CA GLN A 224 -104.89 80.84 -36.83
C GLN A 224 -104.35 79.40 -36.76
N GLN A 225 -105.16 78.39 -37.11
CA GLN A 225 -104.70 77.00 -37.18
C GLN A 225 -103.59 76.80 -38.22
N ARG A 226 -103.71 77.40 -39.40
CA ARG A 226 -102.65 77.32 -40.43
C ARG A 226 -101.35 77.96 -39.97
N THR A 227 -101.41 79.07 -39.24
CA THR A 227 -100.24 79.75 -38.67
C THR A 227 -99.59 78.90 -37.58
N ASN A 228 -100.37 78.27 -36.69
CA ASN A 228 -99.85 77.34 -35.69
C ASN A 228 -99.22 76.09 -36.31
N TYR A 229 -99.85 75.50 -37.33
CA TYR A 229 -99.28 74.36 -38.07
C TYR A 229 -97.95 74.71 -38.74
N LYS A 230 -97.83 75.90 -39.35
CA LYS A 230 -96.56 76.37 -39.93
C LYS A 230 -95.45 76.49 -38.87
N LYS A 231 -95.75 77.00 -37.68
CA LYS A 231 -94.79 77.08 -36.55
C LYS A 231 -94.34 75.68 -36.09
N LEU A 232 -95.28 74.74 -35.92
CA LEU A 232 -94.97 73.37 -35.49
C LEU A 232 -94.13 72.62 -36.54
N ARG A 233 -94.44 72.79 -37.83
CA ARG A 233 -93.66 72.23 -38.93
C ARG A 233 -92.24 72.82 -38.97
N TRP A 234 -92.10 74.13 -38.79
CA TRP A 234 -90.79 74.78 -38.73
C TRP A 234 -89.94 74.24 -37.56
N ALA A 235 -90.50 74.17 -36.35
CA ALA A 235 -89.81 73.61 -35.18
C ALA A 235 -89.37 72.15 -35.40
N SER A 236 -90.24 71.33 -36.00
CA SER A 236 -89.94 69.94 -36.34
C SER A 236 -88.79 69.83 -37.36
N CYS A 237 -88.78 70.68 -38.39
CA CYS A 237 -87.69 70.73 -39.37
C CYS A 237 -86.35 71.12 -38.72
N VAL A 238 -86.34 72.09 -37.79
CA VAL A 238 -85.12 72.51 -37.08
C VAL A 238 -84.57 71.38 -36.20
N LEU A 239 -85.44 70.68 -35.46
CA LEU A 239 -85.05 69.52 -34.64
C LEU A 239 -84.49 68.38 -35.49
N GLN A 240 -85.13 68.07 -36.62
CA GLN A 240 -84.65 67.06 -37.56
C GLN A 240 -83.30 67.44 -38.18
N ALA A 241 -83.11 68.71 -38.55
CA ALA A 241 -81.83 69.22 -39.05
C ALA A 241 -80.71 69.12 -38.01
N ARG A 242 -80.98 69.52 -36.76
CA ARG A 242 -80.01 69.43 -35.65
C ARG A 242 -79.64 67.99 -35.33
N TYR A 243 -80.61 67.07 -35.35
CA TYR A 243 -80.35 65.64 -35.16
C TYR A 243 -79.45 65.06 -36.28
N ARG A 244 -79.75 65.37 -37.54
CA ARG A 244 -78.94 64.93 -38.68
C ARG A 244 -77.50 65.46 -38.60
N ALA A 245 -77.33 66.73 -38.22
CA ALA A 245 -76.01 67.33 -37.99
C ALA A 245 -75.23 66.61 -36.86
N ASN A 246 -75.87 66.34 -35.72
CA ASN A 246 -75.24 65.62 -34.61
C ASN A 246 -74.88 64.17 -34.96
N LYS A 247 -75.71 63.47 -35.74
CA LYS A 247 -75.40 62.12 -36.23
C LYS A 247 -74.16 62.15 -37.13
N LYS A 248 -74.06 63.12 -38.04
CA LYS A 248 -72.90 63.30 -38.92
C LYS A 248 -71.61 63.61 -38.15
N MET A 249 -71.68 64.54 -37.19
CA MET A 249 -70.54 64.86 -36.31
C MET A 249 -70.04 63.63 -35.55
N ARG A 250 -70.94 62.81 -34.97
CA ARG A 250 -70.54 61.58 -34.26
C ARG A 250 -69.85 60.58 -35.20
N THR A 251 -70.36 60.40 -36.42
CA THR A 251 -69.71 59.51 -37.40
C THR A 251 -68.31 60.00 -37.78
N GLU A 252 -68.11 61.31 -37.94
CA GLU A 252 -66.81 61.91 -38.25
C GLU A 252 -65.82 61.78 -37.07
N VAL A 253 -66.28 61.99 -35.83
CA VAL A 253 -65.46 61.78 -34.62
C VAL A 253 -65.02 60.32 -34.48
N HIS A 254 -65.90 59.35 -34.77
CA HIS A 254 -65.54 57.94 -34.77
C HIS A 254 -64.52 57.60 -35.86
N ALA A 255 -64.66 58.17 -37.06
CA ALA A 255 -63.69 58.00 -38.14
C ALA A 255 -62.31 58.58 -37.78
N LEU A 256 -62.26 59.76 -37.14
CA LEU A 256 -61.01 60.37 -36.68
C LEU A 256 -60.35 59.56 -35.55
N ARG A 257 -61.13 59.03 -34.60
CA ARG A 257 -60.60 58.13 -33.56
C ARG A 257 -60.03 56.84 -34.15
N ALA A 258 -60.69 56.24 -35.15
CA ALA A 258 -60.20 55.05 -35.83
C ALA A 258 -58.84 55.31 -36.52
N LYS A 259 -58.71 56.46 -37.21
CA LYS A 259 -57.44 56.89 -37.83
C LYS A 259 -56.33 57.09 -36.78
N ARG A 260 -56.63 57.75 -35.66
CA ARG A 260 -55.68 57.95 -34.55
C ARG A 260 -55.22 56.63 -33.94
N ASN A 261 -56.15 55.69 -33.69
CA ASN A 261 -55.82 54.38 -33.13
C ASN A 261 -54.95 53.55 -34.09
N ALA A 262 -55.26 53.56 -35.39
CA ALA A 262 -54.43 52.91 -36.40
C ALA A 262 -53.00 53.48 -36.43
N ALA A 263 -52.85 54.81 -36.32
CA ALA A 263 -51.54 55.45 -36.26
C ALA A 263 -50.76 55.06 -35.00
N VAL A 264 -51.39 55.01 -33.83
CA VAL A 264 -50.73 54.60 -32.56
C VAL A 264 -50.27 53.13 -32.63
N VAL A 265 -51.09 52.24 -33.19
CA VAL A 265 -50.72 50.82 -33.36
C VAL A 265 -49.53 50.66 -34.31
N LEU A 266 -49.52 51.38 -35.44
CA LEU A 266 -48.41 51.37 -36.38
C LEU A 266 -47.12 51.94 -35.77
N GLN A 267 -47.21 53.05 -35.03
CA GLN A 267 -46.08 53.67 -34.34
C GLN A 267 -45.51 52.74 -33.25
N ALA A 268 -46.37 52.08 -32.47
CA ALA A 268 -45.96 51.11 -31.45
C ALA A 268 -45.30 49.87 -32.08
N ALA A 269 -45.86 49.34 -33.17
CA ALA A 269 -45.29 48.22 -33.91
C ALA A 269 -43.90 48.56 -34.47
N PHE A 270 -43.73 49.75 -35.04
CA PHE A 270 -42.45 50.23 -35.55
C PHE A 270 -41.40 50.44 -34.44
N ARG A 271 -41.77 51.12 -33.34
CA ARG A 271 -40.89 51.32 -32.18
C ARG A 271 -40.45 49.98 -31.56
N GLY A 272 -41.39 49.04 -31.42
CA GLY A 272 -41.10 47.69 -30.95
C GLY A 272 -40.18 46.92 -31.90
N MET A 273 -40.38 47.02 -33.21
CA MET A 273 -39.53 46.40 -34.23
C MET A 273 -38.11 46.97 -34.22
N LYS A 274 -37.96 48.30 -34.17
CA LYS A 274 -36.66 48.99 -34.10
C LYS A 274 -35.88 48.59 -32.84
N SER A 275 -36.53 48.55 -31.67
CA SER A 275 -35.92 48.12 -30.41
C SER A 275 -35.45 46.65 -30.45
N ARG A 276 -36.31 45.73 -30.93
CA ARG A 276 -35.95 44.31 -31.08
C ARG A 276 -34.77 44.12 -32.04
N ARG A 277 -34.67 44.92 -33.10
CA ARG A 277 -33.54 44.87 -34.05
C ARG A 277 -32.22 45.30 -33.40
N ILE A 278 -32.22 46.39 -32.62
CA ILE A 278 -31.04 46.88 -31.90
C ILE A 278 -30.58 45.86 -30.85
N ILE A 279 -31.51 45.30 -30.07
CA ILE A 279 -31.20 44.28 -29.05
C ILE A 279 -30.61 43.02 -29.70
N LYS A 280 -31.19 42.56 -30.82
CA LYS A 280 -30.67 41.41 -31.58
C LYS A 280 -29.24 41.66 -32.07
N GLN A 281 -28.94 42.85 -32.58
CA GLN A 281 -27.59 43.22 -33.02
C GLN A 281 -26.59 43.26 -31.85
N ARG A 282 -26.98 43.83 -30.70
CA ARG A 282 -26.13 43.84 -29.49
C ARG A 282 -25.83 42.43 -28.97
N HIS A 283 -26.83 41.53 -28.93
CA HIS A 283 -26.61 40.13 -28.56
C HIS A 283 -25.74 39.38 -29.57
N GLN A 284 -25.89 39.64 -30.87
CA GLN A 284 -25.02 39.06 -31.89
C GLN A 284 -23.57 39.52 -31.72
N ALA A 285 -23.33 40.81 -31.49
CA ALA A 285 -22.00 41.34 -31.22
C ALA A 285 -21.39 40.73 -29.93
N ALA A 286 -22.17 40.66 -28.84
CA ALA A 286 -21.73 40.03 -27.59
C ALA A 286 -21.38 38.55 -27.77
N ASN A 287 -22.18 37.79 -28.52
CA ASN A 287 -21.90 36.39 -28.81
C ASN A 287 -20.61 36.21 -29.63
N VAL A 288 -20.34 37.11 -30.59
CA VAL A 288 -19.09 37.07 -31.37
C VAL A 288 -17.88 37.33 -30.47
N ILE A 289 -17.95 38.33 -29.59
CA ILE A 289 -16.88 38.67 -28.64
C ILE A 289 -16.66 37.53 -27.65
N GLN A 290 -17.73 37.00 -27.04
CA GLN A 290 -17.65 35.89 -26.09
C GLN A 290 -17.08 34.63 -26.75
N ARG A 291 -17.49 34.31 -27.98
CA ARG A 291 -16.96 33.18 -28.74
C ARG A 291 -15.47 33.36 -29.05
N ALA A 292 -15.05 34.56 -29.46
CA ALA A 292 -13.66 34.87 -29.75
C ALA A 292 -12.76 34.81 -28.49
N TYR A 293 -13.26 35.32 -27.37
CA TYR A 293 -12.54 35.28 -26.09
C TYR A 293 -12.38 33.85 -25.57
N ARG A 294 -13.45 33.04 -25.58
CA ARG A 294 -13.37 31.61 -25.22
C ARG A 294 -12.37 30.85 -26.10
N ALA A 295 -12.38 31.09 -27.40
CA ALA A 295 -11.41 30.50 -28.34
C ALA A 295 -9.96 30.95 -28.06
N ARG A 296 -9.74 32.20 -27.64
CA ARG A 296 -8.42 32.70 -27.24
C ARG A 296 -7.92 32.06 -25.95
N CYS A 297 -8.78 31.91 -24.93
CA CYS A 297 -8.45 31.26 -23.67
C CYS A 297 -8.08 29.78 -23.88
N GLU A 298 -8.89 29.05 -24.67
CA GLU A 298 -8.60 27.65 -25.05
C GLU A 298 -7.29 27.52 -25.83
N ARG A 299 -7.02 28.43 -26.79
CA ARG A 299 -5.73 28.45 -27.50
C ARG A 299 -4.55 28.72 -26.56
N LYS A 300 -4.66 29.67 -25.63
CA LYS A 300 -3.59 29.96 -24.65
C LYS A 300 -3.34 28.74 -23.77
N HIS A 301 -4.40 28.10 -23.26
CA HIS A 301 -4.29 26.87 -22.47
C HIS A 301 -3.62 25.72 -23.25
N TYR A 302 -4.03 25.52 -24.50
CA TYR A 302 -3.42 24.53 -25.40
C TYR A 302 -1.94 24.80 -25.67
N PHE A 303 -1.53 26.06 -25.91
CA PHE A 303 -0.12 26.40 -26.12
C PHE A 303 0.73 26.16 -24.87
N THR A 304 0.23 26.52 -23.69
CA THR A 304 0.92 26.22 -22.42
C THR A 304 1.07 24.71 -22.23
N LEU A 305 -0.02 23.95 -22.40
CA LEU A 305 0.02 22.49 -22.31
C LEU A 305 0.99 21.88 -23.33
N LYS A 306 0.99 22.36 -24.58
CA LYS A 306 1.91 21.92 -25.63
C LYS A 306 3.38 22.22 -25.25
N SER A 307 3.67 23.39 -24.70
CA SER A 307 5.03 23.76 -24.25
C SER A 307 5.50 22.84 -23.13
N SER A 308 4.67 22.62 -22.10
CA SER A 308 4.98 21.70 -20.99
C SER A 308 5.22 20.27 -21.47
N VAL A 309 4.38 19.76 -22.40
CA VAL A 309 4.55 18.43 -22.99
C VAL A 309 5.87 18.35 -23.78
N LEU A 310 6.23 19.36 -24.56
CA LEU A 310 7.49 19.39 -25.30
C LEU A 310 8.71 19.41 -24.36
N SER A 311 8.67 20.17 -23.27
CA SER A 311 9.72 20.19 -22.26
C SER A 311 9.91 18.83 -21.58
N ILE A 312 8.80 18.15 -21.23
CA ILE A 312 8.83 16.79 -20.66
C ILE A 312 9.38 15.78 -21.68
N GLN A 313 8.95 15.88 -22.95
CA GLN A 313 9.44 15.01 -24.02
C GLN A 313 10.93 15.19 -24.30
N ARG A 314 11.44 16.44 -24.31
CA ARG A 314 12.88 16.73 -24.44
C ARG A 314 13.67 16.12 -23.27
N ARG A 315 13.21 16.32 -22.03
CA ARG A 315 13.86 15.75 -20.82
C ARG A 315 13.85 14.23 -20.83
N TYR A 316 12.74 13.61 -21.25
CA TYR A 316 12.64 12.16 -21.39
C TYR A 316 13.62 11.62 -22.45
N ARG A 317 13.70 12.25 -23.63
CA ARG A 317 14.64 11.87 -24.69
C ARG A 317 16.10 11.99 -24.23
N ALA A 318 16.45 13.07 -23.54
CA ALA A 318 17.78 13.24 -22.93
C ALA A 318 18.09 12.14 -21.91
N ASN A 319 17.15 11.79 -21.04
CA ASN A 319 17.33 10.71 -20.06
C ASN A 319 17.47 9.32 -20.70
N VAL A 320 16.74 9.06 -21.79
CA VAL A 320 16.88 7.79 -22.54
C VAL A 320 18.25 7.72 -23.24
N ALA A 321 18.72 8.83 -23.84
CA ALA A 321 20.05 8.91 -24.44
C ALA A 321 21.15 8.69 -23.39
N ALA A 322 21.07 9.35 -22.23
CA ALA A 322 22.01 9.17 -21.12
C ALA A 322 22.05 7.72 -20.60
N LYS A 323 20.90 7.05 -20.49
CA LYS A 323 20.84 5.63 -20.11
C LYS A 323 21.45 4.70 -21.15
N LYS A 324 21.29 5.00 -22.45
CA LYS A 324 21.92 4.22 -23.52
C LYS A 324 23.44 4.37 -23.49
N GLN A 325 23.94 5.59 -23.31
CA GLN A 325 25.36 5.89 -23.20
C GLN A 325 25.99 5.24 -21.95
N LYS A 326 25.31 5.28 -20.80
CA LYS A 326 25.75 4.58 -19.58
C LYS A 326 25.87 3.06 -19.79
N LYS A 327 24.89 2.45 -20.48
CA LYS A 327 24.92 1.01 -20.78
C LYS A 327 26.09 0.65 -21.72
N GLN A 328 26.37 1.49 -22.72
CA GLN A 328 27.53 1.30 -23.61
C GLN A 328 28.84 1.40 -22.83
N TYR A 329 28.98 2.40 -21.95
CA TYR A 329 30.14 2.53 -21.08
C TYR A 329 30.33 1.32 -20.15
N GLU A 330 29.25 0.81 -19.54
CA GLU A 330 29.32 -0.40 -18.71
C GLU A 330 29.74 -1.65 -19.51
N GLN A 331 29.33 -1.77 -20.77
CA GLN A 331 29.76 -2.86 -21.66
C GLN A 331 31.25 -2.75 -21.99
N ILE A 332 31.73 -1.56 -22.34
CA ILE A 332 33.15 -1.29 -22.61
C ILE A 332 33.99 -1.57 -21.36
N ARG A 333 33.55 -1.09 -20.19
CA ARG A 333 34.25 -1.33 -18.91
C ARG A 333 34.31 -2.82 -18.56
N LYS A 334 33.23 -3.59 -18.76
CA LYS A 334 33.23 -5.04 -18.54
C LYS A 334 34.18 -5.76 -19.48
N ALA A 335 34.17 -5.40 -20.76
CA ALA A 335 35.11 -5.96 -21.74
C ALA A 335 36.56 -5.65 -21.35
N ALA A 336 36.86 -4.41 -20.96
CA ALA A 336 38.19 -4.01 -20.50
C ALA A 336 38.64 -4.78 -19.25
N ILE A 337 37.77 -4.96 -18.25
CA ILE A 337 38.09 -5.76 -17.04
C ILE A 337 38.38 -7.21 -17.40
N ILE A 338 37.61 -7.82 -18.31
CA ILE A 338 37.86 -9.20 -18.77
C ILE A 338 39.21 -9.27 -19.48
N LEU A 339 39.51 -8.33 -20.36
CA LEU A 339 40.77 -8.29 -21.11
C LEU A 339 41.97 -8.09 -20.16
N GLN A 340 41.86 -7.19 -19.19
CA GLN A 340 42.86 -6.96 -18.15
C GLN A 340 43.04 -8.19 -17.26
N ALA A 341 41.97 -8.89 -16.89
CA ALA A 341 42.03 -10.10 -16.07
C ALA A 341 42.68 -11.27 -16.84
N VAL A 342 42.35 -11.43 -18.12
CA VAL A 342 42.96 -12.45 -19.01
C VAL A 342 44.45 -12.16 -19.18
N PHE A 343 44.84 -10.91 -19.43
CA PHE A 343 46.24 -10.52 -19.56
C PHE A 343 47.03 -10.72 -18.27
N ARG A 344 46.52 -10.25 -17.12
CA ARG A 344 47.15 -10.48 -15.81
C ARG A 344 47.27 -11.98 -15.50
N GLY A 345 46.24 -12.76 -15.81
CA GLY A 345 46.27 -14.22 -15.68
C GLY A 345 47.22 -14.92 -16.66
N GLN A 346 47.50 -14.33 -17.82
CA GLN A 346 48.50 -14.84 -18.76
C GLN A 346 49.93 -14.53 -18.29
N GLN A 347 50.16 -13.35 -17.70
CA GLN A 347 51.47 -13.00 -17.13
C GLN A 347 51.85 -13.93 -15.98
N VAL A 348 50.93 -14.16 -15.03
CA VAL A 348 51.16 -15.08 -13.91
C VAL A 348 51.38 -16.52 -14.42
N ARG A 349 50.68 -16.95 -15.48
CA ARG A 349 50.89 -18.29 -16.06
C ARG A 349 52.25 -18.43 -16.73
N LYS A 350 52.75 -17.39 -17.42
CA LYS A 350 54.12 -17.38 -17.97
C LYS A 350 55.18 -17.43 -16.86
N GLU A 351 54.99 -16.66 -15.80
CA GLU A 351 55.91 -16.62 -14.65
C GLU A 351 55.94 -17.97 -13.90
N VAL A 352 54.76 -18.55 -13.64
CA VAL A 352 54.65 -19.89 -13.04
C VAL A 352 55.26 -20.97 -13.93
N ALA A 353 55.08 -20.91 -15.25
CA ALA A 353 55.73 -21.85 -16.17
C ALA A 353 57.27 -21.74 -16.11
N CYS A 354 57.81 -20.51 -16.09
CA CYS A 354 59.23 -20.27 -15.89
C CYS A 354 59.74 -20.86 -14.56
N HIS A 355 58.99 -20.65 -13.47
CA HIS A 355 59.34 -21.20 -12.16
C HIS A 355 59.31 -22.74 -12.14
N HIS A 356 58.35 -23.37 -12.82
CA HIS A 356 58.30 -24.84 -12.93
C HIS A 356 59.45 -25.38 -13.78
N GLN A 357 59.82 -24.69 -14.86
CA GLN A 357 60.95 -25.07 -15.71
C GLN A 357 62.28 -24.94 -14.96
N ALA A 358 62.48 -23.83 -14.24
CA ALA A 358 63.64 -23.65 -13.35
C ALA A 358 63.69 -24.70 -12.23
N ALA A 359 62.56 -24.99 -11.58
CA ALA A 359 62.47 -26.04 -10.57
C ALA A 359 62.79 -27.43 -11.14
N THR A 360 62.35 -27.73 -12.37
CA THR A 360 62.65 -29.00 -13.04
C THR A 360 64.14 -29.13 -13.33
N VAL A 361 64.79 -28.06 -13.82
CA VAL A 361 66.24 -28.03 -14.07
C VAL A 361 67.04 -28.18 -12.78
N ILE A 362 66.66 -27.48 -11.71
CA ILE A 362 67.30 -27.60 -10.39
C ILE A 362 67.11 -29.02 -9.82
N GLN A 363 65.91 -29.58 -9.94
CA GLN A 363 65.61 -30.94 -9.48
C GLN A 363 66.39 -31.99 -10.27
N SER A 364 66.51 -31.87 -11.59
CA SER A 364 67.30 -32.80 -12.41
C SER A 364 68.80 -32.65 -12.14
N ALA A 365 69.30 -31.42 -11.98
CA ALA A 365 70.70 -31.16 -11.63
C ALA A 365 71.05 -31.70 -10.23
N PHE A 366 70.16 -31.52 -9.25
CA PHE A 366 70.34 -32.06 -7.91
C PHE A 366 70.28 -33.59 -7.88
N ARG A 367 69.37 -34.22 -8.64
CA ARG A 367 69.31 -35.69 -8.76
C ARG A 367 70.60 -36.24 -9.37
N LYS A 368 71.12 -35.60 -10.42
CA LYS A 368 72.43 -35.92 -11.01
C LYS A 368 73.57 -35.76 -10.01
N HIS A 369 73.64 -34.62 -9.31
CA HIS A 369 74.67 -34.35 -8.30
C HIS A 369 74.63 -35.37 -7.15
N LYS A 370 73.45 -35.76 -6.69
CA LYS A 370 73.27 -36.76 -5.62
C LYS A 370 73.82 -38.13 -6.02
N GLU A 371 73.53 -38.59 -7.23
CA GLU A 371 74.08 -39.88 -7.72
C GLU A 371 75.58 -39.77 -8.02
N GLN A 372 76.04 -38.62 -8.54
CA GLN A 372 77.46 -38.38 -8.77
C GLN A 372 78.26 -38.32 -7.46
N ALA A 373 77.72 -37.76 -6.38
CA ALA A 373 78.35 -37.78 -5.06
C ALA A 373 78.45 -39.20 -4.47
N LYS A 374 77.44 -40.05 -4.65
CA LYS A 374 77.52 -41.47 -4.26
C LYS A 374 78.58 -42.22 -5.06
N PHE A 375 78.64 -42.00 -6.37
CA PHE A 375 79.65 -42.60 -7.23
C PHE A 375 81.07 -42.14 -6.84
N GLN A 376 81.27 -40.84 -6.57
CA GLN A 376 82.55 -40.33 -6.09
C GLN A 376 82.95 -40.90 -4.73
N ALA A 377 82.01 -41.04 -3.78
CA ALA A 377 82.27 -41.67 -2.49
C ALA A 377 82.68 -43.14 -2.65
N MET A 378 81.96 -43.90 -3.49
CA MET A 378 82.30 -45.29 -3.81
C MET A 378 83.69 -45.40 -4.48
N ARG A 379 83.99 -44.52 -5.45
CA ARG A 379 85.29 -44.45 -6.11
C ARG A 379 86.42 -44.10 -5.15
N LEU A 380 86.21 -43.14 -4.24
CA LEU A 380 87.19 -42.81 -3.19
C LEU A 380 87.40 -43.97 -2.21
N SER A 381 86.33 -44.66 -1.80
CA SER A 381 86.44 -45.87 -0.98
C SER A 381 87.23 -46.98 -1.70
N ALA A 382 86.96 -47.20 -3.00
CA ALA A 382 87.72 -48.15 -3.81
C ALA A 382 89.20 -47.74 -3.92
N ILE A 383 89.51 -46.46 -4.15
CA ILE A 383 90.88 -45.95 -4.17
C ILE A 383 91.58 -46.13 -2.81
N ILE A 384 90.89 -45.88 -1.70
CA ILE A 384 91.45 -46.08 -0.34
C ILE A 384 91.73 -47.57 -0.09
N ILE A 385 90.82 -48.46 -0.48
CA ILE A 385 91.02 -49.91 -0.36
C ILE A 385 92.17 -50.37 -1.25
N GLN A 386 92.21 -49.95 -2.52
CA GLN A 386 93.30 -50.25 -3.45
C GLN A 386 94.64 -49.70 -2.95
N ARG A 387 94.67 -48.49 -2.38
CA ARG A 387 95.87 -47.88 -1.79
C ARG A 387 96.33 -48.62 -0.54
N ARG A 388 95.42 -49.01 0.35
CA ARG A 388 95.73 -49.84 1.54
C ARG A 388 96.22 -51.23 1.14
N TYR A 389 95.60 -51.83 0.15
CA TYR A 389 96.01 -53.13 -0.38
C TYR A 389 97.39 -53.04 -1.03
N ARG A 390 97.65 -52.05 -1.88
CA ARG A 390 98.98 -51.80 -2.46
C ARG A 390 100.03 -51.52 -1.38
N ALA A 391 99.71 -50.73 -0.36
CA ALA A 391 100.60 -50.49 0.78
C ALA A 391 100.86 -51.77 1.62
N HIS A 392 99.85 -52.62 1.80
CA HIS A 392 100.00 -53.91 2.47
C HIS A 392 100.86 -54.89 1.66
N VAL A 393 100.70 -54.92 0.33
CA VAL A 393 101.56 -55.71 -0.56
C VAL A 393 103.00 -55.18 -0.55
N LEU A 394 103.18 -53.84 -0.54
CA LEU A 394 104.51 -53.22 -0.38
C LEU A 394 105.14 -53.58 0.97
N GLN A 395 104.38 -53.48 2.06
CA GLN A 395 104.82 -53.88 3.41
C GLN A 395 105.21 -55.36 3.47
N ARG A 396 104.51 -56.25 2.75
CA ARG A 396 104.90 -57.67 2.67
C ARG A 396 106.21 -57.85 1.90
N ARG A 397 106.41 -57.14 0.78
CA ARG A 397 107.69 -57.14 0.05
C ARG A 397 108.84 -56.55 0.88
N ASP A 398 108.62 -55.45 1.58
CA ASP A 398 109.63 -54.83 2.45
C ASP A 398 109.96 -55.73 3.65
N ARG A 399 108.96 -56.42 4.20
CA ARG A 399 109.16 -57.45 5.24
C ARG A 399 109.99 -58.62 4.69
N GLU A 400 109.70 -59.07 3.48
CA GLU A 400 110.44 -60.16 2.82
C GLU A 400 111.88 -59.72 2.55
N ASN A 401 112.10 -58.54 1.95
CA ASN A 401 113.41 -57.93 1.75
C ASN A 401 114.18 -57.72 3.07
N PHE A 402 113.51 -57.29 4.14
CA PHE A 402 114.12 -57.19 5.47
C PHE A 402 114.50 -58.56 6.03
N LEU A 403 113.69 -59.59 5.81
CA LEU A 403 114.02 -60.95 6.21
C LEU A 403 115.19 -61.52 5.40
N THR A 404 115.28 -61.22 4.11
CA THR A 404 116.43 -61.58 3.25
C THR A 404 117.70 -60.85 3.68
N MET A 405 117.62 -59.52 3.88
CA MET A 405 118.70 -58.70 4.44
C MET A 405 119.15 -59.20 5.82
N ARG A 406 118.21 -59.48 6.71
CA ARG A 406 118.48 -60.03 8.04
C ARG A 406 119.11 -61.42 7.96
N ARG A 407 118.70 -62.29 7.03
CA ARG A 407 119.35 -63.58 6.79
C ARG A 407 120.80 -63.41 6.32
N SER A 408 121.07 -62.49 5.38
CA SER A 408 122.43 -62.16 4.94
C SER A 408 123.30 -61.59 6.06
N VAL A 409 122.74 -60.70 6.89
CA VAL A 409 123.42 -60.14 8.07
C VAL A 409 123.67 -61.20 9.15
N VAL A 410 122.76 -62.16 9.36
CA VAL A 410 122.95 -63.26 10.32
C VAL A 410 124.02 -64.26 9.84
N VAL A 411 124.15 -64.50 8.54
CA VAL A 411 125.23 -65.33 7.96
C VAL A 411 126.60 -64.66 8.13
N LEU A 412 126.70 -63.34 7.89
CA LEU A 412 127.91 -62.53 8.16
C LEU A 412 128.25 -62.44 9.65
N GLN A 413 127.26 -62.31 10.53
CA GLN A 413 127.44 -62.27 11.98
C GLN A 413 127.79 -63.65 12.56
N ALA A 414 127.31 -64.75 11.98
CA ALA A 414 127.63 -66.12 12.39
C ALA A 414 129.07 -66.52 12.00
N ALA A 415 129.53 -66.10 10.81
CA ALA A 415 130.91 -66.30 10.37
C ALA A 415 131.94 -65.55 11.26
N PHE A 416 131.63 -64.31 11.65
CA PHE A 416 132.50 -63.51 12.53
C PHE A 416 132.46 -63.96 14.01
N ARG A 417 131.32 -64.48 14.50
CA ARG A 417 131.18 -64.99 15.88
C ARG A 417 131.76 -66.41 16.07
N GLY A 418 131.82 -67.23 15.01
CA GLY A 418 132.41 -68.58 15.05
C GLY A 418 133.94 -68.64 15.08
N CYS A 419 134.63 -67.56 14.66
CA CYS A 419 136.09 -67.44 14.72
C CYS A 419 136.57 -66.98 16.12
N ARG A 420 135.84 -66.05 16.74
CA ARG A 420 136.18 -65.45 18.04
C ARG A 420 135.97 -66.38 19.25
N VAL A 421 135.14 -67.42 19.12
CA VAL A 421 134.79 -68.34 20.22
C VAL A 421 135.80 -69.49 20.36
N ARG A 422 136.48 -69.90 19.28
CA ARG A 422 137.46 -71.02 19.32
C ARG A 422 138.79 -70.65 19.99
N ILE A 423 139.15 -69.37 20.02
CA ILE A 423 140.36 -68.84 20.67
C ILE A 423 140.17 -68.64 22.19
N ASN A 424 138.93 -68.54 22.68
CA ASN A 424 138.63 -68.30 24.10
C ASN A 424 138.35 -69.58 24.91
N MET A 425 138.10 -70.71 24.24
CA MET A 425 137.74 -71.99 24.87
C MET A 425 138.91 -72.63 25.64
N THR A 426 140.16 -72.39 25.24
CA THR A 426 141.37 -72.88 25.92
C THR A 426 141.71 -72.13 27.21
N LYS A 427 141.14 -70.93 27.42
CA LYS A 427 141.37 -70.12 28.64
C LYS A 427 140.38 -70.41 29.77
N MET A 428 139.25 -71.09 29.51
CA MET A 428 138.18 -71.28 30.50
C MET A 428 138.36 -72.52 31.40
N HIS A 429 139.24 -73.47 31.08
CA HIS A 429 139.59 -74.56 32.01
C HIS A 429 140.32 -74.08 33.27
N ARG A 430 140.90 -72.88 33.26
CA ARG A 430 141.59 -72.25 34.42
C ARG A 430 140.66 -71.44 35.34
N ALA A 431 139.41 -71.19 34.93
CA ALA A 431 138.45 -70.36 35.67
C ALA A 431 137.50 -71.16 36.58
N ALA A 432 137.45 -72.49 36.44
CA ALA A 432 136.62 -73.37 37.26
C ALA A 432 137.04 -73.38 38.75
N THR A 433 138.30 -73.06 39.07
CA THR A 433 138.84 -72.94 40.43
C THR A 433 138.32 -71.69 41.19
N VAL A 434 137.82 -70.68 40.47
CA VAL A 434 137.35 -69.40 41.06
C VAL A 434 135.86 -69.43 41.45
N ILE A 435 135.10 -70.40 40.93
CA ILE A 435 133.64 -70.51 41.12
C ILE A 435 133.28 -70.88 42.58
N GLN A 436 134.17 -71.52 43.33
CA GLN A 436 133.95 -71.86 44.74
C GLN A 436 133.89 -70.62 45.67
N ALA A 437 134.45 -69.47 45.27
CA ALA A 437 134.42 -68.23 46.07
C ALA A 437 133.14 -67.39 45.89
N ASN A 438 132.38 -67.56 44.80
CA ASN A 438 131.23 -66.70 44.47
C ASN A 438 129.92 -67.08 45.18
N PHE A 439 129.84 -68.26 45.81
CA PHE A 439 128.63 -68.72 46.50
C PHE A 439 128.33 -67.90 47.79
N LYS A 440 129.36 -67.41 48.50
CA LYS A 440 129.20 -66.54 49.67
C LYS A 440 128.63 -65.15 49.31
N ARG A 441 128.86 -64.65 48.09
CA ARG A 441 128.35 -63.35 47.60
C ARG A 441 126.85 -63.38 47.25
N HIS A 442 126.33 -64.52 46.82
CA HIS A 442 124.92 -64.70 46.40
C HIS A 442 123.93 -64.58 47.58
N LYS A 443 124.35 -64.93 48.79
CA LYS A 443 123.50 -64.93 50.00
C LYS A 443 123.15 -63.51 50.47
N GLN A 444 124.08 -62.54 50.43
CA GLN A 444 123.80 -61.13 50.74
C GLN A 444 122.92 -60.44 49.67
N GLN A 445 123.04 -60.82 48.39
CA GLN A 445 122.31 -60.17 47.28
C GLN A 445 120.82 -60.52 47.24
N SER A 446 120.42 -61.65 47.83
CA SER A 446 119.03 -62.10 47.89
C SER A 446 118.20 -61.42 48.99
N ALA A 447 118.85 -60.86 50.02
CA ALA A 447 118.18 -60.10 51.08
C ALA A 447 117.81 -58.67 50.61
N PHE A 448 118.71 -58.00 49.88
CA PHE A 448 118.48 -56.66 49.33
C PHE A 448 117.36 -56.59 48.27
N ARG A 449 117.18 -57.64 47.47
CA ARG A 449 116.11 -57.69 46.44
C ARG A 449 114.69 -57.77 47.03
N ARG A 450 114.52 -58.35 48.23
CA ARG A 450 113.22 -58.45 48.91
C ARG A 450 112.72 -57.09 49.41
N GLN A 451 113.62 -56.23 49.93
CA GLN A 451 113.27 -54.87 50.35
C GLN A 451 112.95 -53.93 49.16
N ARG A 452 113.64 -54.07 48.03
CA ARG A 452 113.38 -53.25 46.82
C ARG A 452 112.08 -53.63 46.08
N TRP A 453 111.67 -54.90 46.16
CA TRP A 453 110.42 -55.38 45.56
C TRP A 453 109.19 -54.90 46.34
N ALA A 454 109.24 -54.91 47.68
CA ALA A 454 108.15 -54.40 48.53
C ALA A 454 107.86 -52.90 48.31
N ALA A 455 108.91 -52.08 48.16
CA ALA A 455 108.76 -50.64 47.88
C ALA A 455 108.18 -50.34 46.47
N SER A 456 108.54 -51.15 45.47
CA SER A 456 108.11 -50.95 44.07
C SER A 456 106.64 -51.34 43.87
N VAL A 457 106.14 -52.37 44.56
CA VAL A 457 104.74 -52.83 44.46
C VAL A 457 103.77 -51.84 45.10
N LEU A 458 104.15 -51.20 46.21
CA LEU A 458 103.35 -50.14 46.87
C LEU A 458 103.24 -48.87 46.02
N GLN A 459 104.34 -48.42 45.41
CA GLN A 459 104.34 -47.25 44.51
C GLN A 459 103.59 -47.52 43.20
N GLN A 460 103.67 -48.74 42.65
CA GLN A 460 102.97 -49.14 41.44
C GLN A 460 101.45 -49.31 41.66
N ARG A 461 101.02 -49.82 42.83
CA ARG A 461 99.59 -49.90 43.19
C ARG A 461 98.97 -48.53 43.46
N PHE A 462 99.67 -47.61 44.12
CA PHE A 462 99.17 -46.25 44.36
C PHE A 462 99.03 -45.44 43.04
N ARG A 463 100.01 -45.56 42.13
CA ARG A 463 99.94 -44.92 40.80
C ARG A 463 98.86 -45.54 39.92
N ALA A 464 98.68 -46.85 39.95
CA ALA A 464 97.59 -47.54 39.22
C ALA A 464 96.20 -47.21 39.79
N GLN A 465 96.06 -47.06 41.11
CA GLN A 465 94.81 -46.65 41.77
C GLN A 465 94.45 -45.21 41.40
N ARG A 466 95.41 -44.28 41.46
CA ARG A 466 95.20 -42.86 41.11
C ARG A 466 94.92 -42.66 39.62
N GLN A 467 95.55 -43.46 38.74
CA GLN A 467 95.24 -43.51 37.31
C GLN A 467 93.83 -44.06 37.06
N ARG A 468 93.42 -45.11 37.78
CA ARG A 468 92.06 -45.67 37.71
C ARG A 468 91.01 -44.65 38.17
N ASP A 469 91.25 -43.92 39.25
CA ASP A 469 90.30 -42.93 39.77
C ASP A 469 90.20 -41.69 38.86
N LEU A 470 91.29 -41.29 38.19
CA LEU A 470 91.29 -40.24 37.15
C LEU A 470 90.55 -40.70 35.88
N GLU A 471 90.77 -41.94 35.44
CA GLU A 471 90.08 -42.52 34.29
C GLU A 471 88.60 -42.77 34.57
N VAL A 472 88.23 -43.15 35.81
CA VAL A 472 86.84 -43.29 36.26
C VAL A 472 86.14 -41.92 36.34
N LYS A 473 86.78 -40.88 36.89
CA LYS A 473 86.22 -39.51 36.87
C LYS A 473 86.07 -38.97 35.44
N HIS A 474 87.06 -39.18 34.58
CA HIS A 474 86.99 -38.78 33.17
C HIS A 474 85.89 -39.55 32.43
N TYR A 475 85.75 -40.85 32.70
CA TYR A 475 84.67 -41.66 32.16
C TYR A 475 83.30 -41.24 32.70
N GLU A 476 83.17 -40.85 33.97
CA GLU A 476 81.94 -40.32 34.56
C GLU A 476 81.56 -38.95 34.00
N GLU A 477 82.53 -38.08 33.72
CA GLU A 477 82.32 -36.78 33.06
C GLU A 477 81.93 -36.95 31.60
N VAL A 478 82.61 -37.83 30.86
CA VAL A 478 82.23 -38.20 29.49
C VAL A 478 80.87 -38.88 29.49
N ARG A 479 80.57 -39.78 30.43
CA ARG A 479 79.26 -40.44 30.57
C ARG A 479 78.16 -39.46 30.97
N LYS A 480 78.39 -38.51 31.88
CA LYS A 480 77.44 -37.44 32.23
C LYS A 480 77.20 -36.54 31.03
N SER A 481 78.25 -36.17 30.30
CA SER A 481 78.15 -35.36 29.08
C SER A 481 77.39 -36.10 27.99
N VAL A 482 77.66 -37.39 27.79
CA VAL A 482 76.96 -38.26 26.84
C VAL A 482 75.51 -38.50 27.26
N VAL A 483 75.21 -38.69 28.54
CA VAL A 483 73.83 -38.84 29.05
C VAL A 483 73.08 -37.53 28.93
N MET A 484 73.70 -36.38 29.19
CA MET A 484 73.10 -35.06 28.93
C MET A 484 72.88 -34.84 27.43
N LEU A 485 73.82 -35.21 26.57
CA LEU A 485 73.67 -35.12 25.11
C LEU A 485 72.57 -36.08 24.60
N GLN A 486 72.51 -37.30 25.14
CA GLN A 486 71.48 -38.30 24.82
C GLN A 486 70.12 -37.86 25.35
N ALA A 487 70.02 -37.27 26.54
CA ALA A 487 68.79 -36.73 27.10
C ALA A 487 68.34 -35.47 26.34
N ALA A 488 69.27 -34.59 25.96
CA ALA A 488 68.99 -33.41 25.12
C ALA A 488 68.55 -33.83 23.72
N TYR A 489 69.19 -34.84 23.12
CA TYR A 489 68.81 -35.39 21.82
C TYR A 489 67.49 -36.15 21.88
N ARG A 490 67.23 -36.97 22.90
CA ARG A 490 65.94 -37.65 23.13
C ARG A 490 64.83 -36.62 23.37
N GLY A 491 65.11 -35.58 24.15
CA GLY A 491 64.22 -34.44 24.38
C GLY A 491 63.95 -33.65 23.11
N MET A 492 64.97 -33.37 22.29
CA MET A 492 64.84 -32.67 21.02
C MET A 492 64.10 -33.52 19.97
N LYS A 493 64.40 -34.82 19.87
CA LYS A 493 63.69 -35.78 19.01
C LYS A 493 62.23 -35.94 19.44
N SER A 494 61.96 -36.01 20.74
CA SER A 494 60.59 -36.03 21.30
C SER A 494 59.83 -34.73 21.01
N ARG A 495 60.44 -33.55 21.26
CA ARG A 495 59.84 -32.24 20.92
C ARG A 495 59.63 -32.07 19.43
N ARG A 496 60.51 -32.60 18.57
CA ARG A 496 60.38 -32.59 17.11
C ARG A 496 59.27 -33.52 16.64
N ASN A 497 59.16 -34.72 17.22
CA ASN A 497 58.07 -35.66 16.97
C ASN A 497 56.72 -35.09 17.44
N ILE A 498 56.65 -34.48 18.63
CA ILE A 498 55.45 -33.82 19.15
C ILE A 498 55.08 -32.61 18.28
N LYS A 499 56.05 -31.80 17.83
CA LYS A 499 55.80 -30.69 16.90
C LYS A 499 55.30 -31.18 15.54
N GLN A 500 55.86 -32.27 15.01
CA GLN A 500 55.39 -32.91 13.78
C GLN A 500 54.00 -33.54 13.95
N MET A 501 53.71 -34.16 15.10
CA MET A 501 52.38 -34.69 15.44
C MET A 501 51.36 -33.57 15.60
N HIS A 502 51.69 -32.44 16.23
CA HIS A 502 50.80 -31.29 16.32
C HIS A 502 50.63 -30.58 14.97
N GLN A 503 51.66 -30.53 14.11
CA GLN A 503 51.55 -30.00 12.75
C GLN A 503 50.70 -30.92 11.87
N ALA A 504 50.90 -32.24 11.93
CA ALA A 504 50.08 -33.24 11.24
C ALA A 504 48.63 -33.19 11.75
N ALA A 505 48.42 -33.14 13.07
CA ALA A 505 47.10 -32.97 13.67
C ALA A 505 46.46 -31.63 13.26
N SER A 506 47.22 -30.54 13.16
CA SER A 506 46.71 -29.24 12.69
C SER A 506 46.35 -29.27 11.21
N VAL A 507 47.10 -30.00 10.38
CA VAL A 507 46.80 -30.20 8.96
C VAL A 507 45.56 -31.07 8.80
N VAL A 508 45.45 -32.17 9.55
CA VAL A 508 44.29 -33.07 9.54
C VAL A 508 43.05 -32.37 10.10
N GLN A 509 43.17 -31.63 11.20
CA GLN A 509 42.06 -30.83 11.77
C GLN A 509 41.64 -29.71 10.83
N ARG A 510 42.58 -29.05 10.14
CA ARG A 510 42.28 -28.02 9.12
C ARG A 510 41.62 -28.63 7.89
N ALA A 511 42.10 -29.78 7.42
CA ALA A 511 41.53 -30.52 6.29
C ALA A 511 40.14 -31.06 6.64
N TYR A 512 39.94 -31.56 7.86
CA TYR A 512 38.65 -32.03 8.36
C TYR A 512 37.67 -30.88 8.56
N ARG A 513 38.10 -29.76 9.14
CA ARG A 513 37.28 -28.54 9.24
C ARG A 513 36.88 -28.05 7.85
N ALA A 514 37.82 -27.98 6.90
CA ALA A 514 37.55 -27.63 5.51
C ALA A 514 36.63 -28.63 4.80
N HIS A 515 36.77 -29.93 5.06
CA HIS A 515 35.89 -30.98 4.56
C HIS A 515 34.47 -30.84 5.12
N CYS A 516 34.33 -30.64 6.44
CA CYS A 516 33.05 -30.38 7.10
C CYS A 516 32.38 -29.12 6.55
N GLN A 517 33.14 -28.03 6.35
CA GLN A 517 32.64 -26.78 5.77
C GLN A 517 32.25 -26.96 4.30
N ARG A 518 33.02 -27.75 3.53
CA ARG A 518 32.70 -28.10 2.14
C ARG A 518 31.47 -29.00 2.06
N GLN A 519 31.29 -29.95 2.97
CA GLN A 519 30.09 -30.79 3.05
C GLN A 519 28.85 -29.98 3.43
N GLN A 520 28.97 -29.03 4.37
CA GLN A 520 27.90 -28.08 4.68
C GLN A 520 27.56 -27.20 3.47
N TYR A 521 28.57 -26.69 2.75
CA TYR A 521 28.38 -25.94 1.51
C TYR A 521 27.71 -26.78 0.42
N LEU A 522 28.10 -28.05 0.23
CA LEU A 522 27.50 -28.95 -0.75
C LEU A 522 26.05 -29.30 -0.39
N LYS A 523 25.74 -29.56 0.89
CA LYS A 523 24.35 -29.72 1.36
C LYS A 523 23.51 -28.46 1.12
N LEU A 524 24.08 -27.28 1.38
CA LEU A 524 23.42 -26.01 1.10
C LEU A 524 23.21 -25.82 -0.41
N LYS A 525 24.23 -26.11 -1.24
CA LYS A 525 24.17 -26.04 -2.71
C LYS A 525 23.13 -27.01 -3.29
N LEU A 526 23.08 -28.25 -2.83
CA LEU A 526 22.06 -29.23 -3.22
C LEU A 526 20.66 -28.78 -2.80
N SER A 527 20.50 -28.25 -1.59
CA SER A 527 19.22 -27.70 -1.12
C SER A 527 18.76 -26.52 -1.98
N ILE A 528 19.68 -25.62 -2.34
CA ILE A 528 19.42 -24.50 -3.25
C ILE A 528 19.03 -25.01 -4.64
N LEU A 529 19.76 -26.00 -5.20
CA LEU A 529 19.44 -26.59 -6.50
C LEU A 529 18.06 -27.28 -6.50
N THR A 530 17.70 -27.99 -5.44
CA THR A 530 16.37 -28.61 -5.28
C THR A 530 15.27 -27.55 -5.20
N ILE A 531 15.49 -26.46 -4.45
CA ILE A 531 14.56 -25.32 -4.39
C ILE A 531 14.45 -24.63 -5.75
N GLN A 532 15.57 -24.46 -6.48
CA GLN A 532 15.59 -23.85 -7.80
C GLN A 532 14.88 -24.72 -8.84
N ARG A 533 15.11 -26.05 -8.86
CA ARG A 533 14.39 -26.99 -9.73
C ARG A 533 12.89 -26.97 -9.45
N ARG A 534 12.48 -27.03 -8.18
CA ARG A 534 11.06 -26.96 -7.79
C ARG A 534 10.44 -25.61 -8.12
N HIS A 535 11.18 -24.52 -7.95
CA HIS A 535 10.72 -23.19 -8.34
C HIS A 535 10.55 -23.07 -9.85
N ARG A 536 11.50 -23.57 -10.66
CA ARG A 536 11.39 -23.60 -12.12
C ARG A 536 10.17 -24.42 -12.55
N ALA A 537 9.94 -25.59 -11.96
CA ALA A 537 8.75 -26.42 -12.23
C ALA A 537 7.43 -25.69 -11.87
N THR A 538 7.36 -25.03 -10.71
CA THR A 538 6.18 -24.23 -10.34
C THR A 538 5.98 -23.00 -11.24
N MET A 539 7.06 -22.36 -11.71
CA MET A 539 6.95 -21.25 -12.66
C MET A 539 6.48 -21.73 -14.04
N ALA A 540 6.93 -22.90 -14.50
CA ALA A 540 6.43 -23.54 -15.72
C ALA A 540 4.94 -23.90 -15.61
N ALA A 541 4.52 -24.52 -14.50
CA ALA A 541 3.11 -24.83 -14.25
C ALA A 541 2.24 -23.56 -14.16
N LYS A 542 2.75 -22.48 -13.54
CA LYS A 542 2.07 -21.18 -13.52
C LYS A 542 1.96 -20.55 -14.91
N ALA A 543 3.00 -20.68 -15.74
CA ALA A 543 2.97 -20.18 -17.12
C ALA A 543 1.90 -20.92 -17.96
N GLN A 544 1.83 -22.25 -17.85
CA GLN A 544 0.78 -23.05 -18.49
C GLN A 544 -0.63 -22.64 -18.00
N ARG A 545 -0.82 -22.46 -16.69
CA ARG A 545 -2.10 -22.01 -16.14
C ARG A 545 -2.48 -20.61 -16.62
N THR A 546 -1.53 -19.68 -16.71
CA THR A 546 -1.82 -18.33 -17.25
C THR A 546 -2.18 -18.39 -18.72
N GLN A 547 -1.56 -19.27 -19.51
CA GLN A 547 -1.87 -19.45 -20.91
C GLN A 547 -3.27 -20.05 -21.11
N TYR A 548 -3.66 -21.02 -20.27
CA TYR A 548 -5.02 -21.56 -20.23
C TYR A 548 -6.06 -20.49 -19.85
N LEU A 549 -5.78 -19.67 -18.84
CA LEU A 549 -6.70 -18.59 -18.43
C LEU A 549 -6.81 -17.47 -19.49
N GLU A 550 -5.70 -17.13 -20.16
CA GLU A 550 -5.71 -16.18 -21.27
C GLU A 550 -6.53 -16.73 -22.46
N MET A 551 -6.42 -18.04 -22.76
CA MET A 551 -7.24 -18.74 -23.75
C MET A 551 -8.73 -18.72 -23.37
N CYS A 552 -9.09 -19.06 -22.14
CA CYS A 552 -10.49 -19.00 -21.67
C CYS A 552 -11.04 -17.56 -21.70
N SER A 553 -10.23 -16.56 -21.32
CA SER A 553 -10.64 -15.16 -21.37
C SER A 553 -10.87 -14.67 -22.79
N ALA A 554 -10.04 -15.09 -23.75
CA ALA A 554 -10.22 -14.80 -25.17
C ALA A 554 -11.51 -15.45 -25.70
N ALA A 555 -11.79 -16.69 -25.30
CA ALA A 555 -13.04 -17.37 -25.63
C ALA A 555 -14.26 -16.64 -25.05
N ILE A 556 -14.23 -16.20 -23.78
CA ILE A 556 -15.32 -15.44 -23.15
C ILE A 556 -15.54 -14.09 -23.85
N ILE A 557 -14.47 -13.39 -24.24
CA ILE A 557 -14.56 -12.13 -24.98
C ILE A 557 -15.16 -12.36 -26.37
N LEU A 558 -14.73 -13.39 -27.09
CA LEU A 558 -15.29 -13.74 -28.40
C LEU A 558 -16.77 -14.14 -28.29
N GLN A 559 -17.13 -14.93 -27.28
CA GLN A 559 -18.52 -15.31 -26.99
C GLN A 559 -19.38 -14.07 -26.64
N ALA A 560 -18.86 -13.15 -25.82
CA ALA A 560 -19.56 -11.92 -25.46
C ALA A 560 -19.73 -10.97 -26.65
N VAL A 561 -18.69 -10.83 -27.49
CA VAL A 561 -18.74 -10.03 -28.73
C VAL A 561 -19.73 -10.63 -29.72
N PHE A 562 -19.74 -11.95 -29.89
CA PHE A 562 -20.70 -12.64 -30.76
C PHE A 562 -22.14 -12.52 -30.25
N ARG A 563 -22.38 -12.77 -28.96
CA ARG A 563 -23.70 -12.56 -28.33
C ARG A 563 -24.17 -11.11 -28.46
N GLY A 564 -23.27 -10.15 -28.26
CA GLY A 564 -23.56 -8.72 -28.48
C GLY A 564 -23.79 -8.35 -29.95
N GLN A 565 -23.19 -9.08 -30.90
CA GLN A 565 -23.43 -8.89 -32.33
C GLN A 565 -24.80 -9.44 -32.75
N GLN A 566 -25.22 -10.58 -32.19
CA GLN A 566 -26.55 -11.15 -32.45
C GLN A 566 -27.66 -10.22 -31.95
N VAL A 567 -27.57 -9.74 -30.71
CA VAL A 567 -28.54 -8.77 -30.17
C VAL A 567 -28.57 -7.48 -30.98
N ARG A 568 -27.42 -6.98 -31.45
CA ARG A 568 -27.38 -5.78 -32.31
C ARG A 568 -28.01 -5.99 -33.68
N LYS A 569 -27.86 -7.17 -34.30
CA LYS A 569 -28.56 -7.53 -35.54
C LYS A 569 -30.07 -7.63 -35.33
N GLU A 570 -30.50 -8.27 -34.25
CA GLU A 570 -31.92 -8.41 -33.90
C GLU A 570 -32.56 -7.03 -33.63
N VAL A 571 -31.90 -6.18 -32.85
CA VAL A 571 -32.34 -4.81 -32.60
C VAL A 571 -32.38 -4.00 -33.89
N ALA A 572 -31.41 -4.13 -34.79
CA ALA A 572 -31.44 -3.46 -36.10
C ALA A 572 -32.65 -3.92 -36.94
N CYS A 573 -32.95 -5.22 -36.94
CA CYS A 573 -34.11 -5.77 -37.63
C CYS A 573 -35.44 -5.25 -37.05
N ARG A 574 -35.56 -5.18 -35.71
CA ARG A 574 -36.72 -4.55 -35.04
C ARG A 574 -36.87 -3.07 -35.37
N HIS A 575 -35.78 -2.31 -35.45
CA HIS A 575 -35.82 -0.91 -35.89
C HIS A 575 -36.20 -0.77 -37.36
N GLN A 576 -35.75 -1.68 -38.22
CA GLN A 576 -36.10 -1.70 -39.64
C GLN A 576 -37.59 -2.01 -39.84
N ALA A 577 -38.12 -3.00 -39.12
CA ALA A 577 -39.56 -3.30 -39.09
C ALA A 577 -40.38 -2.11 -38.57
N ALA A 578 -39.95 -1.47 -37.47
CA ALA A 578 -40.60 -0.26 -36.97
C ALA A 578 -40.57 0.89 -37.99
N THR A 579 -39.46 1.04 -38.74
CA THR A 579 -39.33 2.05 -39.79
C THR A 579 -40.28 1.78 -40.96
N VAL A 580 -40.45 0.51 -41.35
CA VAL A 580 -41.41 0.09 -42.39
C VAL A 580 -42.85 0.32 -41.96
N ILE A 581 -43.20 -0.02 -40.72
CA ILE A 581 -44.55 0.23 -40.16
C ILE A 581 -44.82 1.74 -40.08
N GLN A 582 -43.85 2.51 -39.61
CA GLN A 582 -43.97 3.97 -39.52
C GLN A 582 -44.06 4.64 -40.90
N SER A 583 -43.29 4.17 -41.90
CA SER A 583 -43.34 4.72 -43.26
C SER A 583 -44.63 4.33 -43.99
N ALA A 584 -45.12 3.10 -43.80
CA ALA A 584 -46.42 2.64 -44.31
C ALA A 584 -47.58 3.46 -43.71
N PHE A 585 -47.56 3.71 -42.40
CA PHE A 585 -48.55 4.56 -41.75
C PHE A 585 -48.49 6.03 -42.22
N ARG A 586 -47.28 6.60 -42.38
CA ARG A 586 -47.10 7.96 -42.93
C ARG A 586 -47.62 8.04 -44.37
N LYS A 587 -47.36 7.03 -45.20
CA LYS A 587 -47.88 6.93 -46.57
C LYS A 587 -49.40 6.86 -46.59
N HIS A 588 -50.00 6.01 -45.75
CA HIS A 588 -51.46 5.88 -45.64
C HIS A 588 -52.13 7.19 -45.18
N ARG A 589 -51.53 7.87 -44.18
CA ARG A 589 -52.03 9.16 -43.68
C ARG A 589 -52.00 10.26 -44.76
N GLU A 590 -50.91 10.36 -45.53
CA GLU A 590 -50.84 11.35 -46.61
C GLU A 590 -51.70 10.95 -47.83
N GLN A 591 -51.86 9.65 -48.12
CA GLN A 591 -52.82 9.17 -49.12
C GLN A 591 -54.26 9.55 -48.75
N ASN A 592 -54.68 9.37 -47.50
CA ASN A 592 -56.03 9.78 -47.06
C ASN A 592 -56.22 11.29 -47.13
N ARG A 593 -55.19 12.08 -46.81
CA ARG A 593 -55.23 13.54 -46.93
C ARG A 593 -55.34 13.99 -48.39
N PHE A 594 -54.59 13.35 -49.29
CA PHE A 594 -54.65 13.60 -50.72
C PHE A 594 -55.99 13.16 -51.33
N GLN A 595 -56.52 12.01 -50.92
CA GLN A 595 -57.85 11.51 -51.32
C GLN A 595 -58.95 12.48 -50.90
N ALA A 596 -58.94 12.97 -49.65
CA ALA A 596 -59.87 13.98 -49.16
C ALA A 596 -59.75 15.32 -49.94
N MET A 597 -58.52 15.73 -50.29
CA MET A 597 -58.28 16.91 -51.12
C MET A 597 -58.76 16.72 -52.56
N ARG A 598 -58.54 15.54 -53.18
CA ARG A 598 -59.06 15.20 -54.51
C ARG A 598 -60.58 15.21 -54.54
N LEU A 599 -61.24 14.60 -53.55
CA LEU A 599 -62.71 14.61 -53.47
C LEU A 599 -63.26 16.03 -53.31
N SER A 600 -62.61 16.86 -52.48
CA SER A 600 -62.96 18.28 -52.34
C SER A 600 -62.78 19.06 -53.65
N ALA A 601 -61.68 18.80 -54.38
CA ALA A 601 -61.45 19.40 -55.69
C ALA A 601 -62.45 18.93 -56.75
N VAL A 602 -62.87 17.66 -56.75
CA VAL A 602 -63.91 17.13 -57.65
C VAL A 602 -65.27 17.76 -57.35
N ILE A 603 -65.61 17.98 -56.08
CA ILE A 603 -66.85 18.67 -55.69
C ILE A 603 -66.82 20.14 -56.17
N ILE A 604 -65.69 20.84 -56.00
CA ILE A 604 -65.51 22.21 -56.48
C ILE A 604 -65.54 22.28 -58.02
N GLN A 605 -64.90 21.33 -58.72
CA GLN A 605 -64.92 21.24 -60.19
C GLN A 605 -66.31 20.92 -60.73
N ARG A 606 -67.08 20.06 -60.07
CA ARG A 606 -68.48 19.76 -60.42
C ARG A 606 -69.38 20.99 -60.24
N HIS A 607 -69.17 21.74 -59.16
CA HIS A 607 -69.92 22.99 -58.90
C HIS A 607 -69.55 24.10 -59.89
N TYR A 608 -68.25 24.26 -60.21
CA TYR A 608 -67.77 25.21 -61.20
C TYR A 608 -68.27 24.89 -62.63
N ARG A 609 -68.26 23.60 -63.04
CA ARG A 609 -68.81 23.16 -64.33
C ARG A 609 -70.32 23.43 -64.45
N SER A 610 -71.07 23.29 -63.35
CA SER A 610 -72.50 23.69 -63.30
C SER A 610 -72.71 25.21 -63.42
N CYS A 611 -71.80 26.02 -62.86
CA CYS A 611 -71.85 27.48 -62.99
C CYS A 611 -71.46 27.99 -64.40
N VAL A 612 -70.56 27.30 -65.11
CA VAL A 612 -70.16 27.65 -66.49
C VAL A 612 -71.27 27.32 -67.49
N LEU A 613 -71.95 26.17 -67.35
CA LEU A 613 -73.12 25.81 -68.19
C LEU A 613 -74.25 26.85 -68.08
N LYS A 614 -74.47 27.40 -66.88
CA LYS A 614 -75.50 28.43 -66.62
C LYS A 614 -75.18 29.79 -67.24
N ARG A 615 -73.90 30.05 -67.55
CA ARG A 615 -73.40 31.29 -68.16
C ARG A 615 -73.43 31.23 -69.69
N GLN A 616 -73.12 30.06 -70.27
CA GLN A 616 -73.22 29.81 -71.71
C GLN A 616 -74.66 29.88 -72.24
N GLN A 617 -75.65 29.37 -71.48
CA GLN A 617 -77.08 29.52 -71.82
C GLN A 617 -77.61 30.97 -71.74
N GLN A 618 -76.83 31.92 -71.20
CA GLN A 618 -77.23 33.32 -71.05
C GLN A 618 -76.54 34.26 -72.07
N GLU A 619 -75.44 33.82 -72.69
CA GLU A 619 -74.74 34.52 -73.78
C GLU A 619 -75.34 34.20 -75.17
N GLU A 620 -75.89 32.99 -75.39
CA GLU A 620 -76.59 32.62 -76.64
C GLU A 620 -77.92 33.38 -76.89
N PHE A 621 -78.48 34.07 -75.88
CA PHE A 621 -79.72 34.85 -76.01
C PHE A 621 -79.48 36.31 -76.47
N LEU A 622 -78.24 36.81 -76.48
CA LEU A 622 -77.94 38.24 -76.74
C LEU A 622 -77.27 38.53 -78.10
N ASP A 623 -76.90 37.51 -78.88
CA ASP A 623 -76.15 37.68 -80.14
C ASP A 623 -77.00 37.64 -81.43
N ILE A 624 -78.34 37.56 -81.32
CA ILE A 624 -79.27 37.53 -82.47
C ILE A 624 -79.69 38.95 -82.94
N LYS A 625 -79.29 40.05 -82.28
CA LYS A 625 -79.80 41.42 -82.56
C LYS A 625 -78.83 42.43 -83.22
N ALA A 626 -77.60 42.07 -83.60
CA ALA A 626 -76.56 43.05 -83.95
C ALA A 626 -76.10 43.10 -85.43
N VAL A 627 -76.86 42.57 -86.39
CA VAL A 627 -76.43 42.47 -87.81
C VAL A 627 -77.04 43.52 -88.77
N VAL A 628 -77.94 44.41 -88.35
CA VAL A 628 -78.64 45.35 -89.28
C VAL A 628 -78.06 46.78 -89.35
N LYS A 629 -76.90 47.09 -88.74
CA LYS A 629 -76.33 48.47 -88.72
C LYS A 629 -75.04 48.70 -89.51
N LEU A 630 -74.73 47.85 -90.51
CA LEU A 630 -73.49 47.91 -91.31
C LEU A 630 -73.65 48.53 -92.73
N GLN A 631 -74.58 49.47 -92.97
CA GLN A 631 -74.83 50.00 -94.32
C GLN A 631 -74.74 51.53 -94.53
N ARG A 632 -74.19 52.35 -93.60
CA ARG A 632 -74.07 53.82 -93.81
C ARG A 632 -72.81 54.49 -93.24
N ARG A 633 -71.59 54.17 -93.70
CA ARG A 633 -70.43 55.08 -93.53
C ARG A 633 -69.23 54.87 -94.47
N VAL A 634 -69.48 54.46 -95.71
CA VAL A 634 -68.47 54.41 -96.79
C VAL A 634 -68.35 55.75 -97.56
N ARG A 635 -69.09 56.80 -97.17
CA ARG A 635 -69.13 58.10 -97.89
C ARG A 635 -68.32 59.27 -97.27
N ALA A 636 -67.28 59.03 -96.46
CA ALA A 636 -66.52 60.11 -95.79
C ALA A 636 -65.02 60.22 -96.15
N VAL A 637 -64.53 59.49 -97.17
CA VAL A 637 -63.08 59.36 -97.46
C VAL A 637 -62.56 60.28 -98.58
N GLN A 638 -63.40 61.08 -99.25
CA GLN A 638 -63.02 61.65 -100.56
C GLN A 638 -62.62 63.14 -100.61
N LEU A 639 -62.61 63.90 -99.50
CA LEU A 639 -62.34 65.36 -99.50
C LEU A 639 -61.02 65.81 -98.86
N GLY A 640 -60.12 64.91 -98.42
CA GLY A 640 -58.89 65.27 -97.71
C GLY A 640 -57.59 65.32 -98.54
N ARG A 641 -57.66 65.06 -99.85
CA ARG A 641 -56.46 64.94 -100.71
C ARG A 641 -55.97 66.26 -101.34
N GLU A 642 -56.75 67.35 -101.29
CA GLU A 642 -56.41 68.62 -101.97
C GLU A 642 -55.68 69.67 -101.10
N GLU A 643 -55.82 69.67 -99.77
CA GLU A 643 -55.10 70.62 -98.88
C GLU A 643 -53.59 70.34 -98.73
N ARG A 644 -53.11 69.18 -99.20
CA ARG A 644 -51.72 68.75 -98.99
C ARG A 644 -50.72 69.38 -99.99
N ASN A 645 -51.19 70.01 -101.08
CA ASN A 645 -50.32 70.60 -102.11
C ASN A 645 -49.92 72.07 -101.86
N ASN A 646 -50.74 72.87 -101.16
CA ASN A 646 -50.41 74.29 -100.89
C ASN A 646 -49.34 74.47 -99.77
N TYR A 647 -49.16 73.47 -98.91
CA TYR A 647 -48.15 73.47 -97.83
C TYR A 647 -46.70 73.28 -98.34
N SER A 648 -46.51 72.74 -99.55
CA SER A 648 -45.18 72.39 -100.09
C SER A 648 -44.42 73.60 -100.66
N GLN A 649 -45.12 74.64 -101.10
CA GLN A 649 -44.52 75.80 -101.80
C GLN A 649 -44.06 76.91 -100.84
N MET A 650 -44.74 77.12 -99.70
CA MET A 650 -44.33 78.10 -98.67
C MET A 650 -43.11 77.65 -97.84
N ARG A 651 -42.85 76.33 -97.77
CA ARG A 651 -41.72 75.72 -97.04
C ARG A 651 -40.36 75.90 -97.73
N LYS A 652 -40.32 76.14 -99.05
CA LYS A 652 -39.06 76.21 -99.83
C LYS A 652 -38.39 77.60 -99.79
N ALA A 653 -39.14 78.68 -99.59
CA ALA A 653 -38.59 80.04 -99.52
C ALA A 653 -37.97 80.39 -98.15
N ALA A 654 -38.52 79.88 -97.04
CA ALA A 654 -37.99 80.13 -95.68
C ALA A 654 -36.71 79.33 -95.34
N VAL A 655 -36.39 78.28 -96.10
CA VAL A 655 -35.20 77.42 -95.90
C VAL A 655 -33.90 78.09 -96.35
N THR A 656 -33.97 79.03 -97.31
CA THR A 656 -32.78 79.71 -97.85
C THR A 656 -32.26 80.80 -96.91
N LEU A 657 -33.15 81.54 -96.26
CA LEU A 657 -32.78 82.57 -95.26
C LEU A 657 -32.27 81.95 -93.93
N GLN A 658 -32.72 80.75 -93.57
CA GLN A 658 -32.23 80.00 -92.40
C GLN A 658 -30.87 79.31 -92.63
N LYS A 659 -30.40 79.18 -93.88
CA LYS A 659 -29.16 78.46 -94.23
C LYS A 659 -27.90 79.24 -93.84
N CYS A 660 -27.94 80.58 -93.90
CA CYS A 660 -26.78 81.44 -93.61
C CYS A 660 -26.54 81.68 -92.11
N CYS A 661 -27.59 81.90 -91.30
CA CYS A 661 -27.44 82.01 -89.83
C CYS A 661 -27.03 80.69 -89.16
N ARG A 662 -27.41 79.54 -89.71
CA ARG A 662 -26.97 78.21 -89.22
C ARG A 662 -25.50 77.92 -89.51
N GLY A 663 -24.92 78.49 -90.58
CA GLY A 663 -23.51 78.31 -90.95
C GLY A 663 -22.51 78.98 -90.00
N TRP A 664 -22.90 80.06 -89.33
CA TRP A 664 -22.05 80.74 -88.34
C TRP A 664 -22.05 80.02 -86.97
N ILE A 665 -23.21 79.53 -86.51
CA ILE A 665 -23.34 78.72 -85.28
C ILE A 665 -22.67 77.34 -85.44
N ALA A 666 -22.74 76.72 -86.64
CA ALA A 666 -22.12 75.43 -86.92
C ALA A 666 -20.58 75.45 -86.79
N ARG A 667 -19.90 76.52 -87.24
CA ARG A 667 -18.43 76.63 -87.15
C ARG A 667 -17.93 76.78 -85.70
N ARG A 668 -18.72 77.36 -84.80
CA ARG A 668 -18.43 77.47 -83.36
C ARG A 668 -18.71 76.16 -82.60
N GLN A 669 -19.70 75.38 -83.05
CA GLN A 669 -20.04 74.07 -82.48
C GLN A 669 -19.04 72.97 -82.86
N VAL A 670 -18.53 72.96 -84.11
CA VAL A 670 -17.56 71.95 -84.61
C VAL A 670 -16.25 71.93 -83.82
N LYS A 671 -15.79 73.09 -83.32
CA LYS A 671 -14.56 73.18 -82.50
C LYS A 671 -14.74 72.58 -81.09
N PHE A 672 -15.94 72.69 -80.51
CA PHE A 672 -16.30 72.08 -79.22
C PHE A 672 -16.61 70.58 -79.33
N THR A 673 -17.27 70.13 -80.41
CA THR A 673 -17.57 68.71 -80.63
C THR A 673 -16.32 67.88 -80.94
N ALA A 674 -15.34 68.42 -81.67
CA ALA A 674 -14.07 67.74 -81.94
C ALA A 674 -13.22 67.51 -80.66
N GLN A 675 -13.26 68.43 -79.68
CA GLN A 675 -12.61 68.23 -78.37
C GLN A 675 -13.40 67.28 -77.45
N ALA A 676 -14.73 67.26 -77.55
CA ALA A 676 -15.58 66.34 -76.80
C ALA A 676 -15.46 64.88 -77.32
N GLU A 677 -15.37 64.66 -78.63
CA GLU A 677 -15.20 63.34 -79.24
C GLU A 677 -13.84 62.72 -78.91
N LYS A 678 -12.75 63.50 -78.90
CA LYS A 678 -11.43 63.00 -78.45
C LYS A 678 -11.45 62.56 -76.98
N ARG A 679 -12.15 63.28 -76.10
CA ARG A 679 -12.32 62.89 -74.68
C ARG A 679 -13.23 61.66 -74.51
N LEU A 680 -14.28 61.53 -75.30
CA LEU A 680 -15.17 60.37 -75.30
C LEU A 680 -14.47 59.09 -75.81
N CYS A 681 -13.67 59.19 -76.88
CA CYS A 681 -12.88 58.06 -77.39
C CYS A 681 -11.78 57.63 -76.41
N PHE A 682 -11.09 58.57 -75.75
CA PHE A 682 -10.10 58.24 -74.73
C PHE A 682 -10.74 57.58 -73.50
N THR A 683 -11.87 58.10 -73.01
CA THR A 683 -12.58 57.51 -71.85
C THR A 683 -13.22 56.15 -72.17
N SER A 684 -13.75 55.96 -73.38
CA SER A 684 -14.24 54.66 -73.86
C SER A 684 -13.11 53.64 -73.99
N ALA A 685 -11.97 54.02 -74.59
CA ALA A 685 -10.81 53.14 -74.70
C ALA A 685 -10.26 52.73 -73.32
N VAL A 686 -10.13 53.67 -72.38
CA VAL A 686 -9.71 53.39 -71.00
C VAL A 686 -10.72 52.50 -70.27
N PHE A 687 -12.02 52.71 -70.47
CA PHE A 687 -13.07 51.88 -69.88
C PHE A 687 -13.05 50.44 -70.40
N HIS A 688 -12.88 50.24 -71.70
CA HIS A 688 -12.77 48.90 -72.30
C HIS A 688 -11.47 48.21 -71.88
N HIS A 689 -10.34 48.93 -71.80
CA HIS A 689 -9.06 48.36 -71.37
C HIS A 689 -9.06 47.96 -69.89
N LEU A 690 -9.67 48.78 -69.01
CA LEU A 690 -9.86 48.45 -67.59
C LEU A 690 -10.85 47.28 -67.40
N SER A 691 -11.89 47.20 -68.23
CA SER A 691 -12.84 46.09 -68.21
C SER A 691 -12.18 44.78 -68.66
N ALA A 692 -11.36 44.83 -69.71
CA ALA A 692 -10.56 43.68 -70.16
C ALA A 692 -9.57 43.22 -69.09
N ILE A 693 -8.86 44.13 -68.41
CA ILE A 693 -7.96 43.78 -67.30
C ILE A 693 -8.74 43.15 -66.14
N LYS A 694 -9.92 43.68 -65.78
CA LYS A 694 -10.77 43.10 -64.73
C LYS A 694 -11.23 41.69 -65.10
N ILE A 695 -11.62 41.44 -66.35
CA ILE A 695 -12.03 40.13 -66.85
C ILE A 695 -10.84 39.16 -66.87
N GLN A 696 -9.69 39.57 -67.38
CA GLN A 696 -8.47 38.75 -67.42
C GLN A 696 -7.99 38.40 -66.00
N ARG A 697 -8.05 39.35 -65.05
CA ARG A 697 -7.67 39.10 -63.65
C ARG A 697 -8.66 38.17 -62.96
N ALA A 698 -9.96 38.30 -63.23
CA ALA A 698 -10.97 37.36 -62.74
C ALA A 698 -10.78 35.95 -63.32
N LEU A 699 -10.43 35.84 -64.60
CA LEU A 699 -10.16 34.56 -65.26
C LEU A 699 -8.89 33.88 -64.70
N ARG A 700 -7.80 34.63 -64.50
CA ARG A 700 -6.57 34.11 -63.86
C ARG A 700 -6.83 33.68 -62.42
N ALA A 701 -7.60 34.45 -61.66
CA ALA A 701 -8.01 34.08 -60.30
C ALA A 701 -8.88 32.82 -60.30
N HIS A 702 -9.79 32.69 -61.27
CA HIS A 702 -10.62 31.49 -61.45
C HIS A 702 -9.75 30.26 -61.78
N TRP A 703 -8.81 30.36 -62.72
CA TRP A 703 -7.90 29.26 -63.05
C TRP A 703 -6.97 28.87 -61.90
N ALA A 704 -6.46 29.84 -61.13
CA ALA A 704 -5.68 29.57 -59.92
C ALA A 704 -6.51 28.87 -58.84
N LEU A 705 -7.77 29.28 -58.65
CA LEU A 705 -8.71 28.63 -57.73
C LEU A 705 -9.04 27.20 -58.18
N GLU A 706 -9.25 26.99 -59.47
CA GLU A 706 -9.58 25.68 -60.05
C GLU A 706 -8.39 24.71 -59.96
N SER A 707 -7.17 25.19 -60.20
CA SER A 707 -5.93 24.45 -59.97
C SER A 707 -5.75 24.08 -58.50
N ALA A 708 -5.98 25.03 -57.58
CA ALA A 708 -5.93 24.78 -56.14
C ALA A 708 -6.99 23.74 -55.71
N LYS A 709 -8.23 23.82 -56.21
CA LYS A 709 -9.29 22.81 -55.95
C LYS A 709 -8.90 21.40 -56.42
N ARG A 710 -8.24 21.29 -57.58
CA ARG A 710 -7.73 20.00 -58.09
C ARG A 710 -6.64 19.41 -57.20
N GLN A 711 -5.77 20.24 -56.61
CA GLN A 711 -4.70 19.77 -55.71
C GLN A 711 -5.13 19.62 -54.23
N ILE A 712 -6.25 20.21 -53.81
CA ILE A 712 -6.74 20.11 -52.42
C ILE A 712 -7.06 18.66 -52.04
N HIS A 713 -7.59 17.84 -52.96
CA HIS A 713 -7.93 16.44 -52.66
C HIS A 713 -6.70 15.56 -52.42
N SER A 714 -5.62 15.73 -53.21
CA SER A 714 -4.37 14.99 -53.00
C SER A 714 -3.68 15.42 -51.71
N VAL A 715 -3.65 16.73 -51.42
CA VAL A 715 -3.10 17.28 -50.16
C VAL A 715 -3.88 16.79 -48.94
N ILE A 716 -5.23 16.81 -48.98
CA ILE A 716 -6.06 16.30 -47.88
C ILE A 716 -5.84 14.79 -47.68
N THR A 717 -5.68 14.03 -48.76
CA THR A 717 -5.44 12.57 -48.69
C THR A 717 -4.09 12.27 -48.05
N ILE A 718 -3.03 12.96 -48.46
CA ILE A 718 -1.70 12.84 -47.86
C ILE A 718 -1.73 13.31 -46.40
N GLN A 719 -2.37 14.43 -46.09
CA GLN A 719 -2.51 14.91 -44.71
C GLN A 719 -3.30 13.95 -43.83
N ARG A 720 -4.37 13.33 -44.34
CA ARG A 720 -5.14 12.28 -43.64
C ARG A 720 -4.27 11.05 -43.39
N TRP A 721 -3.53 10.59 -44.39
CA TRP A 721 -2.64 9.44 -44.26
C TRP A 721 -1.51 9.71 -43.24
N VAL A 722 -0.87 10.87 -43.29
CA VAL A 722 0.20 11.26 -42.34
C VAL A 722 -0.37 11.37 -40.91
N ARG A 723 -1.55 11.95 -40.73
CA ARG A 723 -2.22 12.02 -39.41
C ARG A 723 -2.57 10.61 -38.89
N ALA A 724 -3.10 9.74 -39.74
CA ALA A 724 -3.40 8.35 -39.38
C ALA A 724 -2.13 7.55 -39.04
N ARG A 725 -1.04 7.72 -39.80
CA ARG A 725 0.27 7.13 -39.54
C ARG A 725 0.83 7.61 -38.19
N GLN A 726 0.81 8.92 -37.92
CA GLN A 726 1.26 9.47 -36.63
C GLN A 726 0.40 8.99 -35.45
N GLN A 727 -0.92 8.87 -35.64
CA GLN A 727 -1.83 8.36 -34.61
C GLN A 727 -1.57 6.88 -34.33
N ARG A 728 -1.30 6.07 -35.37
CA ARG A 728 -0.88 4.67 -35.24
C ARG A 728 0.46 4.54 -34.52
N THR A 729 1.45 5.37 -34.84
CA THR A 729 2.75 5.36 -34.15
C THR A 729 2.60 5.71 -32.66
N ARG A 730 1.82 6.75 -32.33
CA ARG A 730 1.50 7.10 -30.93
C ARG A 730 0.80 5.96 -30.19
N TYR A 731 -0.21 5.35 -30.80
CA TYR A 731 -0.89 4.19 -30.23
C TYR A 731 0.06 3.02 -29.96
N LEU A 732 0.97 2.71 -30.88
CA LEU A 732 1.95 1.64 -30.70
C LEU A 732 2.95 1.94 -29.57
N GLU A 733 3.39 3.20 -29.44
CA GLU A 733 4.23 3.64 -28.33
C GLU A 733 3.50 3.54 -26.98
N ASP A 734 2.26 3.98 -26.91
CA ASP A 734 1.47 3.92 -25.68
C ASP A 734 1.10 2.48 -25.31
N ARG A 735 0.75 1.64 -26.29
CA ARG A 735 0.58 0.19 -26.09
C ARG A 735 1.87 -0.44 -25.57
N LYS A 736 3.05 -0.05 -26.08
CA LYS A 736 4.34 -0.54 -25.58
C LYS A 736 4.60 -0.10 -24.13
N LYS A 737 4.28 1.16 -23.77
CA LYS A 737 4.37 1.64 -22.38
C LYS A 737 3.44 0.87 -21.45
N VAL A 738 2.19 0.63 -21.88
CA VAL A 738 1.21 -0.16 -21.12
C VAL A 738 1.68 -1.59 -20.93
N VAL A 739 2.22 -2.25 -21.96
CA VAL A 739 2.76 -3.61 -21.84
C VAL A 739 3.96 -3.67 -20.88
N ILE A 740 4.84 -2.65 -20.90
CA ILE A 740 5.95 -2.54 -19.95
C ILE A 740 5.43 -2.35 -18.52
N ALA A 741 4.48 -1.45 -18.31
CA ALA A 741 3.85 -1.23 -17.00
C ALA A 741 3.16 -2.50 -16.49
N GLN A 742 2.38 -3.17 -17.34
CA GLN A 742 1.75 -4.46 -17.04
C GLN A 742 2.79 -5.53 -16.68
N ARG A 743 3.93 -5.60 -17.39
CA ARG A 743 5.02 -6.53 -17.09
C ARG A 743 5.67 -6.23 -15.73
N VAL A 744 5.85 -4.96 -15.39
CA VAL A 744 6.39 -4.52 -14.09
C VAL A 744 5.42 -4.88 -12.97
N VAL A 745 4.12 -4.60 -13.15
CA VAL A 745 3.07 -4.95 -12.18
C VAL A 745 2.96 -6.46 -12.00
N LYS A 746 2.92 -7.24 -13.10
CA LYS A 746 2.93 -8.72 -13.04
C LYS A 746 4.18 -9.23 -12.31
N SER A 747 5.36 -8.62 -12.54
CA SER A 747 6.62 -8.99 -11.88
C SER A 747 6.66 -8.60 -10.39
N TRP A 748 6.05 -7.48 -10.01
CA TRP A 748 5.88 -7.07 -8.61
C TRP A 748 4.93 -8.01 -7.87
N LEU A 749 3.78 -8.34 -8.49
CA LEU A 749 2.81 -9.29 -7.92
C LEU A 749 3.41 -10.69 -7.77
N ALA A 750 4.19 -11.16 -8.76
CA ALA A 750 4.91 -12.43 -8.67
C ALA A 750 5.92 -12.44 -7.52
N ARG A 751 6.65 -11.34 -7.28
CA ARG A 751 7.56 -11.19 -6.14
C ARG A 751 6.82 -11.21 -4.80
N ARG A 752 5.70 -10.49 -4.67
CA ARG A 752 4.85 -10.51 -3.48
C ARG A 752 4.32 -11.91 -3.19
N ASN A 753 3.83 -12.62 -4.21
CA ASN A 753 3.34 -13.99 -4.07
C ASN A 753 4.45 -14.99 -3.71
N LYS A 754 5.66 -14.81 -4.26
CA LYS A 754 6.82 -15.65 -3.91
C LYS A 754 7.27 -15.41 -2.47
N ALA A 755 7.32 -14.15 -2.03
CA ALA A 755 7.62 -13.80 -0.64
C ALA A 755 6.57 -14.40 0.32
N ALA A 756 5.28 -14.24 0.01
CA ALA A 756 4.19 -14.85 0.77
C ALA A 756 4.33 -16.39 0.85
N SER A 757 4.69 -17.04 -0.26
CA SER A 757 4.93 -18.50 -0.27
C SER A 757 6.11 -18.91 0.61
N ILE A 758 7.20 -18.14 0.63
CA ILE A 758 8.38 -18.39 1.48
C ILE A 758 8.01 -18.22 2.96
N ILE A 759 7.28 -17.15 3.29
CA ILE A 759 6.80 -16.90 4.65
C ILE A 759 5.85 -18.02 5.11
N GLN A 760 4.87 -18.39 4.28
CA GLN A 760 3.96 -19.49 4.57
C GLN A 760 4.69 -20.83 4.75
N GLN A 761 5.70 -21.11 3.92
CA GLN A 761 6.52 -22.32 4.06
C GLN A 761 7.34 -22.31 5.36
N ALA A 762 7.93 -21.16 5.71
CA ALA A 762 8.68 -21.00 6.95
C ALA A 762 7.77 -21.16 8.18
N VAL A 763 6.57 -20.57 8.15
CA VAL A 763 5.56 -20.69 9.22
C VAL A 763 5.09 -22.14 9.34
N ARG A 764 4.76 -22.82 8.22
CA ARG A 764 4.38 -24.24 8.24
C ARG A 764 5.50 -25.13 8.81
N LYS A 765 6.75 -24.87 8.42
CA LYS A 765 7.92 -25.59 8.97
C LYS A 765 8.10 -25.30 10.46
N PHE A 766 7.95 -24.05 10.89
CA PHE A 766 8.01 -23.67 12.30
C PHE A 766 6.91 -24.36 13.12
N LEU A 767 5.66 -24.35 12.64
CA LEU A 767 4.53 -25.01 13.28
C LEU A 767 4.72 -26.53 13.33
N LEU A 768 5.24 -27.15 12.27
CA LEU A 768 5.57 -28.57 12.24
C LEU A 768 6.64 -28.92 13.29
N LEU A 769 7.74 -28.16 13.32
CA LEU A 769 8.81 -28.36 14.31
C LEU A 769 8.30 -28.11 15.75
N ARG A 770 7.40 -27.15 15.93
CA ARG A 770 6.77 -26.87 17.23
C ARG A 770 5.84 -28.02 17.64
N ARG A 771 5.06 -28.57 16.71
CA ARG A 771 4.19 -29.74 16.95
C ARG A 771 5.03 -30.98 17.24
N GLN A 772 6.10 -31.23 16.49
CA GLN A 772 7.03 -32.34 16.73
C GLN A 772 7.71 -32.21 18.09
N LYS A 773 8.19 -31.02 18.47
CA LYS A 773 8.72 -30.78 19.83
C LYS A 773 7.66 -30.99 20.91
N LYS A 774 6.41 -30.57 20.69
CA LYS A 774 5.30 -30.78 21.64
C LYS A 774 5.00 -32.27 21.81
N VAL A 775 4.93 -33.02 20.70
CA VAL A 775 4.74 -34.48 20.70
C VAL A 775 5.92 -35.17 21.38
N GLN A 776 7.15 -34.79 21.07
CA GLN A 776 8.33 -35.42 21.69
C GLN A 776 8.42 -35.11 23.18
N ARG A 777 8.09 -33.89 23.61
CA ARG A 777 7.93 -33.56 25.04
C ARG A 777 6.81 -34.37 25.69
N ALA A 778 5.69 -34.56 25.01
CA ALA A 778 4.58 -35.37 25.51
C ALA A 778 4.97 -36.85 25.63
N ILE A 779 5.67 -37.42 24.63
CA ILE A 779 6.20 -38.79 24.66
C ILE A 779 7.22 -38.94 25.78
N VAL A 780 8.19 -38.01 25.92
CA VAL A 780 9.17 -38.06 27.01
C VAL A 780 8.48 -37.92 28.36
N LYS A 781 7.46 -37.05 28.48
CA LYS A 781 6.67 -36.90 29.71
C LYS A 781 5.87 -38.16 30.00
N ALA A 782 5.24 -38.77 29.00
CA ALA A 782 4.52 -40.04 29.15
C ALA A 782 5.46 -41.19 29.52
N GLN A 783 6.63 -41.29 28.87
CA GLN A 783 7.67 -42.25 29.20
C GLN A 783 8.23 -42.02 30.61
N ALA A 784 8.45 -40.77 31.03
CA ALA A 784 8.90 -40.45 32.38
C ALA A 784 7.82 -40.72 33.42
N LEU A 785 6.56 -40.42 33.13
CA LEU A 785 5.41 -40.74 33.98
C LEU A 785 5.22 -42.24 34.10
N TRP A 786 5.38 -43.00 33.01
CA TRP A 786 5.31 -44.46 32.99
C TRP A 786 6.50 -45.10 33.72
N ARG A 787 7.73 -44.64 33.47
CA ARG A 787 8.91 -45.07 34.23
C ARG A 787 8.74 -44.76 35.72
N GLY A 788 8.19 -43.59 36.05
CA GLY A 788 7.86 -43.21 37.41
C GLY A 788 6.75 -44.06 38.00
N HIS A 789 5.69 -44.38 37.25
CA HIS A 789 4.60 -45.24 37.69
C HIS A 789 5.07 -46.68 37.90
N ARG A 790 5.82 -47.24 36.95
CA ARG A 790 6.42 -48.58 37.03
C ARG A 790 7.40 -48.67 38.21
N SER A 791 8.25 -47.65 38.41
CA SER A 791 9.15 -47.60 39.57
C SER A 791 8.37 -47.52 40.88
N ARG A 792 7.32 -46.70 40.97
CA ARG A 792 6.44 -46.63 42.15
C ARG A 792 5.73 -47.96 42.40
N ARG A 793 5.20 -48.60 41.36
CA ARG A 793 4.53 -49.90 41.48
C ARG A 793 5.47 -51.00 41.98
N LEU A 794 6.77 -50.94 41.63
CA LEU A 794 7.76 -51.95 42.02
C LEU A 794 8.52 -51.62 43.32
N ASN A 795 8.63 -50.34 43.69
CA ASN A 795 9.52 -49.87 44.77
C ASN A 795 8.82 -48.94 45.81
N ASP A 796 7.49 -48.82 45.82
CA ASP A 796 6.79 -47.97 46.78
C ASP A 796 6.88 -48.53 48.20
N ASN A 797 7.70 -47.88 49.04
CA ASN A 797 7.76 -48.11 50.48
C ASN A 797 6.72 -47.22 51.20
N PRO A 798 6.06 -47.70 52.28
CA PRO A 798 5.12 -46.91 53.09
C PRO A 798 5.65 -45.52 53.51
N LYS A 799 6.95 -45.39 53.80
CA LYS A 799 7.59 -44.11 54.14
C LYS A 799 7.56 -43.12 52.97
N ILE A 800 7.77 -43.57 51.74
CA ILE A 800 7.76 -42.74 50.51
C ILE A 800 6.33 -42.34 50.14
N VAL A 801 5.36 -43.21 50.41
CA VAL A 801 3.93 -42.89 50.22
C VAL A 801 3.49 -41.81 51.21
N LYS A 802 3.84 -41.95 52.51
CA LYS A 802 3.59 -40.92 53.53
C LYS A 802 4.27 -39.58 53.19
N LEU A 803 5.52 -39.60 52.70
CA LEU A 803 6.23 -38.40 52.28
C LEU A 803 5.51 -37.69 51.12
N ARG A 804 5.02 -38.43 50.12
CA ARG A 804 4.23 -37.87 49.01
C ARG A 804 2.91 -37.27 49.48
N HIS A 805 2.24 -37.93 50.42
CA HIS A 805 0.99 -37.41 50.97
C HIS A 805 1.24 -36.07 51.70
N ARG A 806 2.27 -36.01 52.54
CA ARG A 806 2.71 -34.74 53.16
C ARG A 806 3.04 -33.68 52.13
N LEU A 807 3.76 -34.03 51.07
CA LEU A 807 4.12 -33.07 50.02
C LEU A 807 2.89 -32.53 49.28
N ARG A 808 1.87 -33.38 49.04
CA ARG A 808 0.59 -32.96 48.44
C ARG A 808 -0.21 -32.05 49.36
N GLN A 809 -0.29 -32.38 50.65
CA GLN A 809 -0.94 -31.54 51.65
C GLN A 809 -0.28 -30.18 51.73
N VAL A 810 1.06 -30.13 51.82
CA VAL A 810 1.82 -28.88 51.80
C VAL A 810 1.61 -28.13 50.50
N SER A 811 1.60 -28.81 49.35
CA SER A 811 1.36 -28.16 48.06
C SER A 811 -0.04 -27.56 47.93
N ALA A 812 -1.04 -28.17 48.58
CA ALA A 812 -2.41 -27.68 48.61
C ALA A 812 -2.58 -26.49 49.56
N SER A 813 -1.73 -26.36 50.58
CA SER A 813 -1.78 -25.27 51.56
C SER A 813 -0.94 -24.04 51.19
N ILE A 814 -0.24 -24.03 50.05
CA ILE A 814 0.61 -22.90 49.62
C ILE A 814 -0.25 -21.73 49.13
N ARG A 815 -0.10 -20.57 49.75
CA ARG A 815 -0.73 -19.31 49.34
C ARG A 815 0.16 -18.51 48.38
N GLU A 816 -0.42 -17.52 47.68
CA GLU A 816 0.32 -16.58 46.81
C GLU A 816 1.47 -15.87 47.55
N GLU A 817 1.25 -15.53 48.83
CA GLU A 817 2.24 -14.90 49.71
C GLU A 817 3.43 -15.80 50.08
N ASP A 818 3.26 -17.13 50.04
CA ASP A 818 4.34 -18.09 50.30
C ASP A 818 5.32 -18.23 49.13
N LYS A 819 5.01 -17.64 47.97
CA LYS A 819 5.96 -17.55 46.86
C LYS A 819 7.19 -16.77 47.30
N LEU A 820 8.37 -17.30 46.96
CA LEU A 820 9.67 -16.78 47.41
C LEU A 820 9.80 -15.25 47.26
N CYS A 821 9.41 -14.68 46.11
CA CYS A 821 9.47 -13.24 45.86
C CYS A 821 8.52 -12.42 46.75
N ASN A 822 7.28 -12.89 46.96
CA ASN A 822 6.28 -12.21 47.77
C ASN A 822 6.64 -12.29 49.26
N LYS A 823 7.13 -13.46 49.68
CA LYS A 823 7.68 -13.70 51.01
C LYS A 823 8.91 -12.84 51.29
N THR A 824 9.76 -12.62 50.29
CA THR A 824 10.91 -11.69 50.38
C THR A 824 10.43 -10.26 50.58
N SER A 825 9.46 -9.80 49.77
CA SER A 825 8.92 -8.44 49.88
C SER A 825 8.26 -8.19 51.24
N SER A 826 7.49 -9.16 51.75
CA SER A 826 6.93 -9.09 53.09
C SER A 826 8.03 -9.06 54.16
N ALA A 827 9.01 -9.97 54.12
CA ALA A 827 10.09 -9.96 55.10
C ALA A 827 10.94 -8.67 55.08
N LEU A 828 11.12 -8.03 53.92
CA LEU A 828 11.76 -6.71 53.82
C LEU A 828 10.90 -5.62 54.49
N ASP A 829 9.60 -5.59 54.22
CA ASP A 829 8.68 -4.64 54.88
C ASP A 829 8.72 -4.79 56.41
N TYR A 830 8.70 -6.04 56.89
CA TYR A 830 8.79 -6.33 58.32
C TYR A 830 10.13 -5.85 58.93
N LEU A 831 11.25 -6.07 58.23
CA LEU A 831 12.58 -5.66 58.68
C LEU A 831 12.77 -4.13 58.69
N LEU A 832 12.20 -3.42 57.70
CA LEU A 832 12.33 -1.97 57.57
C LEU A 832 11.38 -1.22 58.52
N ARG A 833 10.21 -1.79 58.83
CA ARG A 833 9.11 -1.10 59.52
C ARG A 833 9.00 -1.41 61.01
N TYR A 834 9.27 -2.65 61.43
CA TYR A 834 9.00 -3.09 62.80
C TYR A 834 10.27 -3.15 63.65
N LYS A 835 10.16 -2.68 64.90
CA LYS A 835 11.26 -2.67 65.88
C LYS A 835 11.23 -3.85 66.86
N HIS A 836 10.17 -4.65 66.87
CA HIS A 836 10.05 -5.78 67.79
C HIS A 836 10.94 -6.96 67.37
N PHE A 837 11.64 -7.52 68.36
CA PHE A 837 12.65 -8.54 68.17
C PHE A 837 12.14 -9.82 67.47
N SER A 838 10.92 -10.26 67.79
CA SER A 838 10.30 -11.47 67.21
C SER A 838 10.03 -11.33 65.71
N TYR A 839 9.49 -10.18 65.29
CA TYR A 839 9.23 -9.88 63.87
C TYR A 839 10.53 -9.71 63.08
N ILE A 840 11.54 -9.05 63.67
CA ILE A 840 12.87 -8.92 63.04
C ILE A 840 13.52 -10.29 62.84
N LEU A 841 13.47 -11.16 63.86
CA LEU A 841 14.06 -12.50 63.76
C LEU A 841 13.36 -13.36 62.70
N GLU A 842 12.04 -13.29 62.60
CA GLU A 842 11.27 -14.04 61.59
C GLU A 842 11.49 -13.48 60.18
N ALA A 843 11.58 -12.16 60.04
CA ALA A 843 11.95 -11.51 58.79
C ALA A 843 13.35 -11.96 58.32
N LEU A 844 14.35 -11.94 59.21
CA LEU A 844 15.71 -12.38 58.89
C LEU A 844 15.79 -13.85 58.50
N LYS A 845 15.04 -14.75 59.14
CA LYS A 845 14.95 -16.17 58.72
C LYS A 845 14.44 -16.31 57.27
N ASN A 846 13.39 -15.56 56.94
CA ASN A 846 12.79 -15.59 55.62
C ASN A 846 13.72 -14.99 54.56
N LEU A 847 14.42 -13.90 54.88
CA LEU A 847 15.42 -13.27 54.01
C LEU A 847 16.67 -14.14 53.84
N GLU A 848 17.13 -14.84 54.87
CA GLU A 848 18.23 -15.81 54.75
C GLU A 848 17.89 -16.90 53.73
N THR A 849 16.69 -17.47 53.84
CA THR A 849 16.24 -18.50 52.92
C THR A 849 16.04 -17.96 51.50
N ALA A 850 15.51 -16.75 51.36
CA ALA A 850 15.32 -16.09 50.06
C ALA A 850 16.66 -15.82 49.35
N THR A 851 17.61 -15.19 50.05
CA THR A 851 18.94 -14.89 49.50
C THR A 851 19.77 -16.14 49.22
N ARG A 852 19.55 -17.24 49.96
CA ARG A 852 20.17 -18.53 49.68
C ARG A 852 19.63 -19.18 48.40
N LEU A 853 18.36 -18.96 48.05
CA LEU A 853 17.65 -19.68 46.99
C LEU A 853 17.52 -18.90 45.67
N SER A 854 17.66 -17.57 45.65
CA SER A 854 17.52 -16.75 44.42
C SER A 854 18.50 -15.57 44.37
N PRO A 855 19.23 -15.37 43.25
CA PRO A 855 20.04 -14.18 43.02
C PRO A 855 19.19 -12.91 42.86
N GLU A 856 17.98 -13.01 42.32
CA GLU A 856 17.05 -11.88 42.19
C GLU A 856 16.59 -11.35 43.56
N CYS A 857 16.42 -12.24 44.54
CA CYS A 857 16.15 -11.84 45.92
C CYS A 857 17.35 -11.12 46.56
N CYS A 858 18.59 -11.46 46.20
CA CYS A 858 19.79 -10.74 46.63
C CYS A 858 19.84 -9.31 46.07
N GLU A 859 19.57 -9.14 44.76
CA GLU A 859 19.51 -7.82 44.12
C GLU A 859 18.43 -6.95 44.77
N ARG A 860 17.22 -7.49 44.96
CA ARG A 860 16.10 -6.78 45.58
C ARG A 860 16.35 -6.35 47.03
N LEU A 861 17.05 -7.16 47.83
CA LEU A 861 17.41 -6.81 49.21
C LEU A 861 18.39 -5.63 49.25
N VAL A 862 19.37 -5.61 48.33
CA VAL A 862 20.31 -4.49 48.19
C VAL A 862 19.60 -3.22 47.74
N GLU A 863 18.72 -3.32 46.73
CA GLU A 863 17.91 -2.19 46.24
C GLU A 863 17.02 -1.57 47.32
N SER A 864 16.52 -2.38 48.26
CA SER A 864 15.68 -1.89 49.35
C SER A 864 16.45 -1.19 50.49
N GLY A 865 17.78 -1.06 50.39
CA GLY A 865 18.61 -0.45 51.43
C GLY A 865 18.74 -1.28 52.72
N ALA A 866 18.25 -2.52 52.72
CA ALA A 866 18.20 -3.36 53.94
C ALA A 866 19.60 -3.75 54.44
N THR A 867 20.63 -3.69 53.59
CA THR A 867 22.03 -3.96 53.98
C THR A 867 22.49 -3.09 55.14
N ASN A 868 22.16 -1.79 55.14
CA ASN A 868 22.50 -0.86 56.22
C ASN A 868 21.80 -1.26 57.53
N ILE A 869 20.52 -1.60 57.46
CA ILE A 869 19.74 -2.04 58.63
C ILE A 869 20.31 -3.34 59.19
N ILE A 870 20.74 -4.28 58.35
CA ILE A 870 21.37 -5.53 58.80
C ILE A 870 22.67 -5.25 59.57
N PHE A 871 23.52 -4.33 59.11
CA PHE A 871 24.71 -3.91 59.86
C PHE A 871 24.37 -3.17 61.16
N THR A 872 23.34 -2.32 61.16
CA THR A 872 22.84 -1.68 62.39
C THR A 872 22.33 -2.72 63.40
N LEU A 873 21.57 -3.72 62.96
CA LEU A 873 21.11 -4.82 63.82
C LEU A 873 22.29 -5.59 64.41
N ILE A 874 23.33 -5.86 63.62
CA ILE A 874 24.56 -6.50 64.12
C ILE A 874 25.21 -5.68 65.23
N ARG A 875 25.32 -4.35 65.07
CA ARG A 875 25.92 -3.44 66.06
C ARG A 875 25.10 -3.39 67.35
N CYS A 876 23.77 -3.37 67.24
CA CYS A 876 22.86 -3.32 68.38
C CYS A 876 22.70 -4.66 69.12
N CYS A 877 23.04 -5.80 68.50
CA CYS A 877 22.86 -7.12 69.11
C CYS A 877 24.00 -7.47 70.07
N ASN A 878 23.66 -7.98 71.26
CA ASN A 878 24.61 -8.45 72.28
C ASN A 878 24.84 -9.98 72.21
N ARG A 879 25.41 -10.59 73.27
CA ARG A 879 25.69 -12.04 73.36
C ARG A 879 24.50 -12.88 73.88
N SER A 880 23.29 -12.32 74.00
CA SER A 880 22.12 -13.12 74.39
C SER A 880 21.74 -14.13 73.30
N VAL A 881 21.07 -15.24 73.67
CA VAL A 881 20.68 -16.29 72.70
C VAL A 881 19.84 -15.76 71.54
N PRO A 882 18.82 -14.89 71.76
CA PRO A 882 18.06 -14.31 70.66
C PRO A 882 18.91 -13.39 69.77
N CYS A 883 19.79 -12.57 70.36
CA CYS A 883 20.72 -11.71 69.62
C CYS A 883 21.73 -12.52 68.80
N MET A 884 22.21 -13.65 69.31
CA MET A 884 23.04 -14.57 68.54
C MET A 884 22.31 -15.15 67.33
N ASP A 885 21.01 -15.46 67.45
CA ASP A 885 20.21 -15.94 66.32
C ASP A 885 20.03 -14.84 65.26
N VAL A 886 19.74 -13.60 65.68
CA VAL A 886 19.71 -12.43 64.77
C VAL A 886 21.04 -12.25 64.05
N ILE A 887 22.16 -12.22 64.78
CA ILE A 887 23.51 -12.08 64.20
C ILE A 887 23.80 -13.24 63.23
N THR A 888 23.41 -14.46 63.59
CA THR A 888 23.63 -15.65 62.74
C THR A 888 22.92 -15.52 61.40
N PHE A 889 21.65 -15.12 61.38
CA PHE A 889 20.90 -14.91 60.13
C PHE A 889 21.42 -13.69 59.37
N SER A 890 21.74 -12.60 60.06
CA SER A 890 22.31 -11.39 59.46
C SER A 890 23.63 -11.65 58.74
N ILE A 891 24.61 -12.29 59.39
CA ILE A 891 25.89 -12.65 58.77
C ILE A 891 25.66 -13.64 57.61
N GLN A 892 24.70 -14.55 57.76
CA GLN A 892 24.38 -15.51 56.70
C GLN A 892 23.82 -14.83 55.45
N ILE A 893 22.93 -13.84 55.62
CA ILE A 893 22.40 -13.03 54.53
C ILE A 893 23.55 -12.26 53.85
N LEU A 894 24.37 -11.54 54.62
CA LEU A 894 25.53 -10.80 54.08
C LEU A 894 26.49 -11.72 53.32
N LEU A 895 26.74 -12.92 53.83
CA LEU A 895 27.55 -13.94 53.16
C LEU A 895 26.91 -14.42 51.85
N ASN A 896 25.58 -14.57 51.78
CA ASN A 896 24.88 -14.93 50.55
C ASN A 896 24.97 -13.80 49.50
N LEU A 897 24.83 -12.53 49.93
CA LEU A 897 25.02 -11.36 49.07
C LEU A 897 26.46 -11.26 48.55
N SER A 898 27.46 -11.48 49.42
CA SER A 898 28.87 -11.38 49.03
C SER A 898 29.35 -12.50 48.11
N LYS A 899 28.68 -13.65 48.10
CA LYS A 899 28.95 -14.73 47.12
C LYS A 899 28.44 -14.41 45.72
N TYR A 900 27.52 -13.45 45.60
CA TYR A 900 27.02 -13.00 44.33
C TYR A 900 27.74 -11.73 43.88
N HIS A 901 28.50 -11.84 42.78
CA HIS A 901 29.39 -10.78 42.30
C HIS A 901 28.73 -9.41 42.07
N LYS A 902 27.42 -9.33 41.82
CA LYS A 902 26.74 -8.04 41.65
C LYS A 902 26.40 -7.33 42.95
N THR A 903 26.26 -8.08 44.05
CA THR A 903 25.80 -7.53 45.35
C THR A 903 26.92 -7.41 46.38
N ILE A 904 28.11 -7.98 46.10
CA ILE A 904 29.27 -7.92 47.00
C ILE A 904 29.77 -6.50 47.27
N GLU A 905 29.69 -5.61 46.28
CA GLU A 905 30.11 -4.21 46.43
C GLU A 905 29.22 -3.47 47.42
N ALA A 906 27.89 -3.66 47.33
CA ALA A 906 26.95 -3.05 48.26
C ALA A 906 27.12 -3.49 49.71
N VAL A 907 27.70 -4.68 49.97
CA VAL A 907 28.05 -5.12 51.34
C VAL A 907 29.32 -4.44 51.84
N PHE A 908 30.30 -4.21 50.98
CA PHE A 908 31.56 -3.54 51.32
C PHE A 908 31.38 -2.03 51.53
N SER A 909 30.56 -1.39 50.70
CA SER A 909 30.32 0.06 50.72
C SER A 909 29.54 0.57 51.94
N VAL A 910 29.05 -0.32 52.82
CA VAL A 910 28.44 0.11 54.08
C VAL A 910 29.52 0.69 55.01
N GLU A 911 29.24 1.85 55.59
CA GLU A 911 30.13 2.52 56.54
C GLU A 911 30.52 1.59 57.69
N ASP A 912 31.80 1.54 58.03
CA ASP A 912 32.39 0.67 59.05
C ASP A 912 32.05 -0.82 58.91
N SER A 913 31.78 -1.31 57.68
CA SER A 913 31.43 -2.70 57.42
C SER A 913 32.51 -3.68 57.93
N VAL A 914 33.79 -3.40 57.61
CA VAL A 914 34.93 -4.22 58.04
C VAL A 914 35.15 -4.15 59.54
N GLU A 915 35.10 -2.95 60.15
CA GLU A 915 35.26 -2.77 61.60
C GLU A 915 34.17 -3.50 62.39
N THR A 916 32.91 -3.44 61.92
CA THR A 916 31.77 -4.15 62.53
C THR A 916 31.95 -5.66 62.48
N LEU A 917 32.53 -6.20 61.39
CA LEU A 917 32.85 -7.62 61.29
C LEU A 917 34.03 -8.01 62.20
N LEU A 918 35.03 -7.14 62.36
CA LEU A 918 36.13 -7.38 63.30
C LEU A 918 35.67 -7.35 64.76
N ASP A 919 34.73 -6.47 65.10
CA ASP A 919 34.07 -6.45 66.40
C ASP A 919 33.34 -7.76 66.68
N LEU A 920 32.64 -8.32 65.68
CA LEU A 920 32.02 -9.64 65.79
C LEU A 920 33.05 -10.75 66.00
N LEU A 921 34.16 -10.73 65.25
CA LEU A 921 35.24 -11.70 65.43
C LEU A 921 35.84 -11.65 66.83
N GLN A 922 36.06 -10.44 67.35
CA GLN A 922 36.56 -10.25 68.71
C GLN A 922 35.52 -10.69 69.76
N ARG A 923 34.23 -10.41 69.52
CA ARG A 923 33.13 -10.75 70.43
C ARG A 923 32.82 -12.24 70.46
N TYR A 924 32.99 -12.98 69.36
CA TYR A 924 32.59 -14.40 69.25
C TYR A 924 33.76 -15.38 69.14
N ARG A 925 34.99 -14.94 69.43
CA ARG A 925 36.19 -15.80 69.49
C ARG A 925 36.15 -16.94 70.53
N GLU A 926 35.12 -17.02 71.38
CA GLU A 926 35.10 -17.88 72.57
C GLU A 926 34.64 -19.33 72.30
N LYS A 927 35.56 -20.27 72.63
CA LYS A 927 35.48 -21.70 73.02
C LYS A 927 34.45 -22.61 72.32
N ALA A 928 34.91 -23.69 71.66
CA ALA A 928 34.08 -24.84 71.32
C ALA A 928 33.92 -25.76 72.55
N GLY A 929 32.69 -26.08 72.98
CA GLY A 929 32.47 -27.05 74.06
C GLY A 929 31.13 -26.99 74.80
N ASP A 930 30.41 -25.86 74.76
CA ASP A 930 29.02 -25.74 75.27
C ASP A 930 28.02 -25.67 74.10
N LYS A 931 26.76 -26.05 74.32
CA LYS A 931 25.70 -25.94 73.28
C LYS A 931 25.50 -24.50 72.79
N VAL A 932 25.82 -23.51 73.63
CA VAL A 932 25.84 -22.07 73.29
C VAL A 932 27.09 -21.69 72.48
N ALA A 933 28.18 -22.41 72.69
CA ALA A 933 29.48 -22.23 72.04
C ALA A 933 29.51 -22.73 70.58
N GLU A 934 28.65 -23.69 70.20
CA GLU A 934 28.49 -24.07 68.78
C GLU A 934 27.89 -22.93 67.94
N LYS A 935 26.97 -22.13 68.51
CA LYS A 935 26.39 -20.96 67.84
C LYS A 935 27.42 -19.83 67.71
N GLY A 936 28.15 -19.52 68.78
CA GLY A 936 29.24 -18.52 68.77
C GLY A 936 30.38 -18.87 67.79
N GLY A 937 30.83 -20.13 67.78
CA GLY A 937 31.85 -20.61 66.83
C GLY A 937 31.39 -20.56 65.36
N SER A 938 30.09 -20.77 65.10
CA SER A 938 29.53 -20.58 63.75
C SER A 938 29.49 -19.10 63.34
N ILE A 939 29.23 -18.18 64.26
CA ILE A 939 29.25 -16.73 63.99
C ILE A 939 30.67 -16.29 63.65
N PHE A 940 31.66 -16.70 64.43
CA PHE A 940 33.08 -16.39 64.22
C PHE A 940 33.58 -16.88 62.86
N THR A 941 33.39 -18.17 62.56
CA THR A 941 33.84 -18.75 61.29
C THR A 941 33.20 -18.07 60.09
N LYS A 942 31.88 -17.83 60.11
CA LYS A 942 31.17 -17.13 59.02
C LYS A 942 31.60 -15.67 58.85
N ALA A 943 31.88 -14.96 59.94
CA ALA A 943 32.42 -13.61 59.88
C ALA A 943 33.83 -13.60 59.25
N CYS A 944 34.72 -14.54 59.60
CA CYS A 944 36.03 -14.68 58.95
C CYS A 944 35.87 -14.92 57.44
N PHE A 945 34.94 -15.79 57.04
CA PHE A 945 34.66 -16.04 55.63
C PHE A 945 34.14 -14.80 54.90
N LEU A 946 33.21 -14.06 55.51
CA LEU A 946 32.68 -12.84 54.93
C LEU A 946 33.80 -11.81 54.72
N VAL A 947 34.67 -11.60 55.71
CA VAL A 947 35.82 -10.71 55.59
C VAL A 947 36.77 -11.16 54.48
N ALA A 948 37.12 -12.44 54.41
CA ALA A 948 37.99 -12.96 53.34
C ALA A 948 37.38 -12.80 51.94
N LEU A 949 36.06 -13.01 51.79
CA LEU A 949 35.37 -12.80 50.51
C LEU A 949 35.33 -11.33 50.10
N LEU A 950 35.06 -10.41 51.04
CA LEU A 950 35.05 -8.98 50.75
C LEU A 950 36.43 -8.48 50.32
N LEU A 951 37.50 -9.02 50.91
CA LEU A 951 38.89 -8.64 50.68
C LEU A 951 39.61 -9.48 49.61
N GLN A 952 38.90 -10.39 48.93
CA GLN A 952 39.48 -11.17 47.82
C GLN A 952 39.86 -10.28 46.63
N ASP A 953 39.17 -9.14 46.47
CA ASP A 953 39.49 -8.15 45.45
C ASP A 953 40.73 -7.32 45.86
N LYS A 954 41.70 -7.20 44.94
CA LYS A 954 42.98 -6.55 45.20
C LYS A 954 42.84 -5.08 45.59
N HIS A 955 41.85 -4.36 45.06
CA HIS A 955 41.66 -2.94 45.35
C HIS A 955 41.15 -2.75 46.79
N ARG A 956 40.15 -3.54 47.19
CA ARG A 956 39.58 -3.50 48.55
C ARG A 956 40.59 -3.96 49.61
N ALA A 957 41.38 -4.98 49.29
CA ALA A 957 42.48 -5.40 50.15
C ALA A 957 43.49 -4.26 50.36
N GLN A 958 43.87 -3.54 49.30
CA GLN A 958 44.78 -2.39 49.39
C GLN A 958 44.21 -1.23 50.20
N GLU A 959 42.89 -0.97 50.12
CA GLU A 959 42.24 0.06 50.96
C GLU A 959 42.29 -0.30 52.44
N VAL A 960 41.98 -1.55 52.79
CA VAL A 960 42.03 -2.01 54.19
C VAL A 960 43.46 -2.09 54.73
N MET A 961 44.44 -2.42 53.89
CA MET A 961 45.87 -2.43 54.26
C MET A 961 46.41 -1.04 54.65
N LYS A 962 45.76 0.05 54.25
CA LYS A 962 46.13 1.43 54.65
C LYS A 962 45.65 1.78 56.06
N LEU A 963 44.85 0.93 56.70
CA LEU A 963 44.32 1.15 58.04
C LEU A 963 45.13 0.33 59.08
N PRO A 964 46.18 0.90 59.70
CA PRO A 964 47.05 0.15 60.60
C PRO A 964 46.32 -0.44 61.81
N LYS A 965 45.31 0.26 62.35
CA LYS A 965 44.47 -0.22 63.45
C LYS A 965 43.75 -1.53 63.11
N VAL A 966 43.23 -1.66 61.89
CA VAL A 966 42.56 -2.88 61.41
C VAL A 966 43.53 -4.06 61.34
N LEU A 967 44.73 -3.84 60.81
CA LEU A 967 45.74 -4.90 60.67
C LEU A 967 46.22 -5.43 62.02
N ASP A 968 46.43 -4.55 62.99
CA ASP A 968 46.83 -4.94 64.34
C ASP A 968 45.73 -5.71 65.06
N ARG A 969 44.46 -5.33 64.87
CA ARG A 969 43.30 -6.11 65.36
C ARG A 969 43.27 -7.52 64.77
N ILE A 970 43.47 -7.67 63.46
CA ILE A 970 43.50 -8.99 62.80
C ILE A 970 44.65 -9.85 63.34
N ARG A 971 45.87 -9.29 63.45
CA ARG A 971 47.02 -9.99 64.04
C ARG A 971 46.77 -10.44 65.47
N SER A 972 46.15 -9.57 66.27
CA SER A 972 45.78 -9.87 67.66
C SER A 972 44.79 -11.03 67.74
N ILE A 973 43.70 -10.98 66.94
CA ILE A 973 42.69 -12.05 66.87
C ILE A 973 43.32 -13.37 66.42
N TYR A 974 44.20 -13.35 65.41
CA TYR A 974 44.94 -14.53 64.95
C TYR A 974 45.78 -15.15 66.07
N ARG A 975 46.65 -14.37 66.73
CA ARG A 975 47.54 -14.84 67.80
C ARG A 975 46.76 -15.46 68.95
N LEU A 976 45.65 -14.82 69.36
CA LEU A 976 44.79 -15.33 70.43
C LEU A 976 44.10 -16.64 70.04
N THR A 977 43.60 -16.75 68.80
CA THR A 977 42.95 -17.96 68.29
C THR A 977 43.94 -19.13 68.18
N ALA A 978 45.16 -18.88 67.69
CA ALA A 978 46.21 -19.89 67.58
C ALA A 978 46.68 -20.42 68.95
N ARG A 979 46.92 -19.53 69.92
CA ARG A 979 47.23 -19.92 71.30
C ARG A 979 46.14 -20.81 71.90
N LYS A 980 44.88 -20.46 71.67
CA LYS A 980 43.74 -21.21 72.21
C LYS A 980 43.59 -22.59 71.58
N HIS A 981 43.73 -22.69 70.27
CA HIS A 981 43.70 -23.98 69.56
C HIS A 981 44.80 -24.93 70.07
N LYS A 982 46.01 -24.41 70.33
CA LYS A 982 47.10 -25.18 70.94
C LYS A 982 46.71 -25.74 72.32
N MET A 983 46.21 -24.87 73.22
CA MET A 983 45.76 -25.29 74.55
C MET A 983 44.62 -26.31 74.52
N ASP A 984 43.63 -26.15 73.61
CA ASP A 984 42.50 -27.08 73.53
C ASP A 984 42.93 -28.44 72.97
N ALA A 985 43.85 -28.48 72.00
CA ALA A 985 44.44 -29.72 71.49
C ALA A 985 45.17 -30.50 72.59
N GLU A 986 45.98 -29.81 73.39
CA GLU A 986 46.65 -30.39 74.57
C GLU A 986 45.62 -30.93 75.58
N ARG A 987 44.54 -30.17 75.86
CA ARG A 987 43.47 -30.61 76.78
C ARG A 987 42.72 -31.85 76.28
N THR A 988 42.48 -32.00 74.98
CA THR A 988 41.87 -33.21 74.40
C THR A 988 42.75 -34.44 74.56
N ILE A 989 44.07 -34.30 74.36
CA ILE A 989 45.02 -35.40 74.55
C ILE A 989 45.03 -35.85 76.02
N ILE A 990 45.01 -34.89 76.96
CA ILE A 990 44.94 -35.17 78.40
C ILE A 990 43.62 -35.89 78.76
N LYS A 991 42.47 -35.41 78.26
CA LYS A 991 41.17 -36.08 78.47
C LYS A 991 41.12 -37.49 77.88
N GLN A 992 41.73 -37.72 76.72
CA GLN A 992 41.81 -39.05 76.11
C GLN A 992 42.69 -39.99 76.95
N LYS A 993 43.78 -39.50 77.53
CA LYS A 993 44.62 -40.28 78.45
C LYS A 993 43.89 -40.63 79.76
N ILE A 994 43.15 -39.69 80.34
CA ILE A 994 42.37 -39.91 81.58
C ILE A 994 41.20 -40.88 81.35
N ASN A 995 40.50 -40.78 80.20
CA ASN A 995 39.40 -41.70 79.89
C ASN A 995 39.88 -43.10 79.52
N ALA A 996 41.10 -43.24 78.99
CA ALA A 996 41.72 -44.54 78.69
C ALA A 996 42.14 -45.32 79.94
N SER A 997 42.39 -44.64 81.08
CA SER A 997 42.77 -45.31 82.33
C SER A 997 41.57 -45.78 83.17
N ILE A 998 40.35 -45.30 82.91
CA ILE A 998 39.18 -45.57 83.76
C ILE A 998 38.28 -46.67 83.18
N ASN A 999 38.22 -46.84 81.85
CA ASN A 999 37.36 -47.85 81.23
C ASN A 999 38.17 -48.68 80.24
N GLY A 1000 38.60 -49.87 80.66
CA GLY A 1000 39.32 -50.86 79.86
C GLY A 1000 38.50 -51.50 78.73
N SER A 1001 37.74 -50.70 77.95
CA SER A 1001 37.09 -51.16 76.74
C SER A 1001 37.32 -50.17 75.61
N PHE A 1002 37.95 -50.64 74.53
CA PHE A 1002 38.05 -49.93 73.26
C PHE A 1002 36.68 -49.96 72.54
N PHE A 1003 35.71 -49.23 73.05
CA PHE A 1003 34.51 -48.87 72.29
C PHE A 1003 34.63 -47.43 71.80
N VAL A 1004 34.98 -47.29 70.52
CA VAL A 1004 34.82 -46.04 69.78
C VAL A 1004 33.33 -45.70 69.80
N SER A 1005 32.95 -44.67 70.57
CA SER A 1005 31.58 -44.14 70.50
C SER A 1005 31.28 -43.73 69.06
N ALA A 1006 30.17 -44.22 68.51
CA ALA A 1006 29.72 -43.86 67.18
C ALA A 1006 29.62 -42.33 67.07
N THR A 1007 30.35 -41.73 66.14
CA THR A 1007 30.27 -40.30 65.86
C THR A 1007 28.82 -39.97 65.51
N PRO A 1008 28.14 -39.04 66.21
CA PRO A 1008 26.84 -38.59 65.79
C PRO A 1008 26.98 -38.03 64.37
N ARG A 1009 26.27 -38.60 63.40
CA ARG A 1009 26.17 -38.01 62.05
C ARG A 1009 25.40 -36.68 62.17
N LYS A 1010 26.10 -35.60 62.54
CA LYS A 1010 25.60 -34.24 62.33
C LYS A 1010 25.56 -34.02 60.82
N SER A 1011 24.36 -33.76 60.30
CA SER A 1011 24.17 -33.29 58.93
C SER A 1011 24.98 -32.00 58.73
N ARG A 1012 25.89 -32.01 57.74
CA ARG A 1012 26.73 -30.86 57.41
C ARG A 1012 25.87 -29.72 56.84
N PRO A 1013 25.92 -28.50 57.39
CA PRO A 1013 25.51 -27.32 56.63
C PRO A 1013 26.42 -27.18 55.40
N ALA A 1014 25.89 -26.60 54.33
CA ALA A 1014 26.66 -26.26 53.14
C ALA A 1014 26.44 -24.77 52.87
N PHE A 1015 27.52 -23.98 52.87
CA PHE A 1015 27.44 -22.55 52.61
C PHE A 1015 27.91 -22.20 51.20
N ALA A 1016 27.15 -22.62 50.21
CA ALA A 1016 27.01 -21.94 48.93
C ALA A 1016 25.52 -21.69 48.71
N PRO A 1017 25.08 -20.57 48.11
CA PRO A 1017 23.70 -20.44 47.70
C PRO A 1017 23.38 -21.65 46.81
N ASP A 1018 22.30 -22.36 47.09
CA ASP A 1018 22.05 -23.68 46.51
C ASP A 1018 21.92 -23.64 44.97
N TRP A 1019 21.73 -22.44 44.41
CA TRP A 1019 21.68 -22.15 42.98
C TRP A 1019 23.06 -22.00 42.30
N VAL A 1020 24.17 -21.94 43.04
CA VAL A 1020 25.54 -21.90 42.47
C VAL A 1020 26.01 -23.32 42.15
N LEU A 1021 25.74 -23.77 40.92
CA LEU A 1021 26.03 -25.13 40.41
C LEU A 1021 27.50 -25.36 39.99
N ARG A 1022 28.50 -24.78 40.68
CA ARG A 1022 29.92 -25.13 40.42
C ARG A 1022 30.36 -26.33 41.27
N LYS A 1023 31.17 -27.21 40.66
CA LYS A 1023 31.71 -28.44 41.28
C LYS A 1023 32.68 -28.18 42.44
N ASP A 1024 33.18 -26.96 42.55
CA ASP A 1024 34.13 -26.56 43.58
C ASP A 1024 33.37 -25.94 44.75
N LYS A 1025 32.62 -26.77 45.48
CA LYS A 1025 32.02 -26.35 46.74
C LYS A 1025 33.16 -26.04 47.72
N LEU A 1026 33.36 -24.76 48.07
CA LEU A 1026 34.19 -24.37 49.21
C LEU A 1026 33.68 -25.15 50.43
N LYS A 1027 34.53 -26.02 50.96
CA LYS A 1027 34.21 -26.84 52.13
C LYS A 1027 34.23 -25.92 53.35
N ASP A 1028 33.18 -25.97 54.16
CA ASP A 1028 33.13 -25.27 55.44
C ASP A 1028 34.40 -25.60 56.24
N ILE A 1029 35.21 -24.58 56.51
CA ILE A 1029 36.25 -24.66 57.51
C ILE A 1029 35.54 -24.43 58.84
N VAL A 1030 35.15 -25.53 59.48
CA VAL A 1030 34.55 -25.51 60.83
C VAL A 1030 35.57 -25.09 61.88
N ASP A 1031 36.87 -25.22 61.56
CA ASP A 1031 37.98 -24.86 62.42
C ASP A 1031 38.21 -23.33 62.48
N PRO A 1032 38.01 -22.68 63.65
CA PRO A 1032 38.23 -21.24 63.83
C PRO A 1032 39.65 -20.79 63.47
N LEU A 1033 40.68 -21.62 63.71
CA LEU A 1033 42.07 -21.26 63.41
C LEU A 1033 42.31 -21.17 61.90
N ARG A 1034 41.88 -22.18 61.16
CA ARG A 1034 41.94 -22.16 59.69
C ARG A 1034 41.08 -21.04 59.08
N ALA A 1035 39.97 -20.69 59.69
CA ALA A 1035 39.11 -19.60 59.21
C ALA A 1035 39.81 -18.23 59.32
N ILE A 1036 40.50 -17.94 60.43
CA ILE A 1036 41.27 -16.69 60.58
C ILE A 1036 42.59 -16.70 59.78
N GLN A 1037 43.22 -17.87 59.57
CA GLN A 1037 44.37 -18.02 58.66
C GLN A 1037 44.03 -17.56 57.24
N MET A 1038 42.87 -17.95 56.73
CA MET A 1038 42.41 -17.55 55.40
C MET A 1038 42.27 -16.03 55.25
N VAL A 1039 41.81 -15.32 56.29
CA VAL A 1039 41.77 -13.85 56.29
C VAL A 1039 43.18 -13.26 56.24
N ALA A 1040 44.11 -13.80 57.02
CA ALA A 1040 45.50 -13.36 57.03
C ALA A 1040 46.22 -13.62 55.68
N ASP A 1041 45.96 -14.77 55.05
CA ASP A 1041 46.47 -15.12 53.71
C ASP A 1041 45.96 -14.16 52.64
N THR A 1042 44.67 -13.81 52.69
CA THR A 1042 44.05 -12.89 51.72
C THR A 1042 44.71 -11.51 51.76
N LEU A 1043 45.12 -11.06 52.95
CA LEU A 1043 45.83 -9.79 53.16
C LEU A 1043 47.36 -9.91 53.07
N SER A 1044 47.89 -11.11 52.77
CA SER A 1044 49.34 -11.38 52.74
C SER A 1044 50.08 -10.96 54.03
N ILE A 1045 49.41 -11.05 55.18
CA ILE A 1045 50.02 -10.71 56.47
C ILE A 1045 50.98 -11.84 56.85
N PRO A 1046 52.28 -11.59 57.07
CA PRO A 1046 53.21 -12.63 57.50
C PRO A 1046 52.83 -13.11 58.92
N TYR A 1047 52.43 -14.37 59.03
CA TYR A 1047 52.25 -15.07 60.29
C TYR A 1047 53.21 -16.26 60.36
N LEU A 1048 53.82 -16.50 61.53
CA LEU A 1048 54.72 -17.63 61.75
C LEU A 1048 53.98 -18.93 61.44
N LYS A 1049 54.48 -19.70 60.46
CA LYS A 1049 54.11 -21.10 60.28
C LYS A 1049 54.59 -21.85 61.52
N LEU A 1050 53.65 -22.21 62.40
CA LEU A 1050 53.88 -23.14 63.53
C LEU A 1050 54.03 -24.56 63.01
#